data_AF-B6QUR7-F1
#
_entry.id   AF-B6QUR7-F1
#
_cell.length_a   1.000
_cell.length_b   1.000
_cell.length_c   1.000
_cell.angle_alpha   90.00
_cell.angle_beta   90.00
_cell.angle_gamma   90.00
#
_symmetry.space_group_name_H-M   'P 1'
#
loop_
_entity.id
_entity.type
_entity.pdbx_description
1 polymer ?
#
loop_
_entity_poly.entity_id
_entity_poly.type
_entity_poly.pdbx_seq_one_letter_code
_entity_poly.pdbx_strand_id
1 'polypeptide(L)'
;MADPQPRHKPNTTNITTSNNTEKPTIPTIQEFITPITTTLQEQTLYQLSYNLSKTYSHLAAHSTEQFFPTPITHLPTGKERGRYLAVYVGLFYLHVGFIELLGCDDDQPQPQPEQAHLDDLGGRRSKWQSRRWFTVRRTLEKAWPIEERLKLENPVEFFGWIGACIAEVVGDSLRNEQASNNSDGSNREGYGYGDGEERELVAGISFCFPIVQKSLDEAVLLPTGKGFKLDSDLNLRQALLDGYECHKRPQSPLPFRHEEEEEEEDGEEKTNPWDEFVKSDTQDEHEEGEGRTKKRRKHFSLPKLKIAAMTNDTVATFASLAYSIKSLNVPNSRVVMGLMVGAGSNATVPMKVSDLHPSKTEFFTQPQHYHIDHQGQNSSSAEKETETEIETETLVSTEWTLLLSSQPLLDMNILTKWDKILERQSKPPGFQPMEYIVGGRYMGELVRLIVLDYFTNVLRIPTDVLPWRLLETGGLTTDFLSLNVAFSSSSPSSSSASGISAWDKHEEDEALAKELNQRLSSAKGWTWNAEKAGILRTVAFAVMSRSAAVIAAATVGLLACTGEIQLKDPANGDDIATTTNPSHISDNRRTWNHGPEELVVAYCGGVIQNYPRYKENLQRHIDRLLLHGGPQQGGKSILLREVSDGGIIGVGVLAGSVMGRIEGIVGSKLYDT
;
A
#
# COMPACT_ATOMS: atom_id res chain seq x y z
N MET A 1 69.26 -23.98 -80.56
CA MET A 1 69.53 -23.77 -79.12
C MET A 1 69.55 -22.27 -78.91
N ALA A 2 68.38 -21.67 -78.76
CA ALA A 2 67.69 -21.35 -77.50
C ALA A 2 67.99 -19.89 -77.11
N ASP A 3 67.02 -19.04 -77.45
CA ASP A 3 66.86 -17.62 -77.19
C ASP A 3 66.68 -17.37 -75.67
N PRO A 4 67.23 -16.29 -75.06
CA PRO A 4 67.14 -16.09 -73.61
C PRO A 4 65.83 -15.41 -73.20
N GLN A 5 65.18 -15.99 -72.18
CA GLN A 5 63.93 -15.51 -71.58
C GLN A 5 64.06 -14.17 -70.82
N PRO A 6 62.96 -13.39 -70.70
CA PRO A 6 62.92 -12.09 -70.03
C PRO A 6 62.70 -12.19 -68.51
N ARG A 7 63.24 -11.21 -67.79
CA ARG A 7 63.16 -11.04 -66.32
C ARG A 7 61.76 -10.60 -65.86
N HIS A 8 61.25 -11.27 -64.83
CA HIS A 8 60.02 -10.92 -64.11
C HIS A 8 60.11 -9.55 -63.40
N LYS A 9 59.07 -8.72 -63.53
CA LYS A 9 58.80 -7.54 -62.68
C LYS A 9 57.99 -7.97 -61.44
N PRO A 10 58.20 -7.37 -60.26
CA PRO A 10 57.40 -7.63 -59.07
C PRO A 10 56.03 -6.93 -59.14
N ASN A 11 54.98 -7.64 -58.69
CA ASN A 11 53.62 -7.15 -58.54
C ASN A 11 53.54 -6.02 -57.49
N THR A 12 53.19 -4.81 -57.92
CA THR A 12 52.62 -3.78 -57.03
C THR A 12 51.12 -4.01 -56.88
N THR A 13 50.75 -4.33 -55.65
CA THR A 13 49.40 -4.48 -55.11
C THR A 13 48.59 -3.19 -55.27
N ASN A 14 47.41 -3.31 -55.88
CA ASN A 14 46.37 -2.28 -55.83
C ASN A 14 45.84 -2.22 -54.38
N ILE A 15 46.16 -1.14 -53.68
CA ILE A 15 45.52 -0.77 -52.42
C ILE A 15 44.15 -0.20 -52.77
N THR A 16 43.13 -1.05 -52.73
CA THR A 16 41.74 -0.61 -52.75
C THR A 16 41.45 -0.02 -51.37
N THR A 17 41.45 1.31 -51.25
CA THR A 17 40.96 2.01 -50.06
C THR A 17 39.45 1.78 -49.95
N SER A 18 39.06 0.75 -49.19
CA SER A 18 37.69 0.56 -48.73
C SER A 18 37.38 1.60 -47.66
N ASN A 19 36.90 2.77 -48.07
CA ASN A 19 36.21 3.69 -47.18
C ASN A 19 34.83 3.10 -46.83
N ASN A 20 34.81 2.09 -45.96
CA ASN A 20 33.61 1.71 -45.22
C ASN A 20 33.42 2.73 -44.09
N THR A 21 32.86 3.90 -44.43
CA THR A 21 32.16 4.71 -43.44
C THR A 21 30.86 3.98 -43.13
N GLU A 22 30.90 3.04 -42.18
CA GLU A 22 29.68 2.54 -41.53
C GLU A 22 28.93 3.75 -40.97
N LYS A 23 27.77 4.07 -41.55
CA LYS A 23 26.86 5.05 -40.94
C LYS A 23 26.55 4.54 -39.53
N PRO A 24 26.63 5.40 -38.49
CA PRO A 24 26.25 4.98 -37.14
C PRO A 24 24.82 4.46 -37.19
N THR A 25 24.62 3.20 -36.83
CA THR A 25 23.32 2.56 -36.75
C THR A 25 22.52 3.24 -35.65
N ILE A 26 21.29 3.65 -35.96
CA ILE A 26 20.38 4.23 -34.96
C ILE A 26 20.03 3.10 -33.98
N PRO A 27 20.29 3.25 -32.67
CA PRO A 27 20.00 2.20 -31.71
C PRO A 27 18.50 1.92 -31.67
N THR A 28 18.16 0.64 -31.59
CA THR A 28 16.77 0.21 -31.41
C THR A 28 16.24 0.63 -30.04
N ILE A 29 14.92 0.64 -29.86
CA ILE A 29 14.32 0.96 -28.56
C ILE A 29 14.76 -0.04 -27.47
N GLN A 30 14.92 -1.33 -27.81
CA GLN A 30 15.45 -2.34 -26.89
C GLN A 30 16.86 -2.02 -26.40
N GLU A 31 17.76 -1.65 -27.32
CA GLU A 31 19.14 -1.26 -26.97
C GLU A 31 19.15 0.02 -26.12
N PHE A 32 18.30 0.99 -26.47
CA PHE A 32 18.20 2.26 -25.76
C PHE A 32 17.72 2.11 -24.31
N ILE A 33 16.75 1.23 -24.05
CA ILE A 33 16.22 1.00 -22.70
C ILE A 33 17.00 -0.06 -21.91
N THR A 34 18.13 -0.55 -22.42
CA THR A 34 19.01 -1.50 -21.72
C THR A 34 19.27 -1.11 -20.26
N PRO A 35 19.54 0.17 -19.91
CA PRO A 35 19.72 0.56 -18.49
C PRO A 35 18.52 0.24 -17.58
N ILE A 36 17.29 0.19 -18.12
CA ILE A 36 16.08 -0.22 -17.39
C ILE A 36 16.00 -1.75 -17.29
N THR A 37 16.30 -2.45 -18.39
CA THR A 37 16.09 -3.90 -18.49
C THR A 37 17.25 -4.71 -17.90
N THR A 38 18.46 -4.17 -17.80
CA THR A 38 19.59 -4.82 -17.11
C THR A 38 19.29 -5.06 -15.63
N THR A 39 18.53 -4.17 -14.98
CA THR A 39 18.04 -4.39 -13.61
C THR A 39 17.18 -5.64 -13.47
N LEU A 40 16.55 -6.12 -14.55
CA LEU A 40 15.67 -7.30 -14.54
C LEU A 40 16.43 -8.63 -14.55
N GLN A 41 17.75 -8.61 -14.68
CA GLN A 41 18.56 -9.82 -14.63
C GLN A 41 18.43 -10.49 -13.26
N GLU A 42 18.25 -11.81 -13.26
CA GLU A 42 17.96 -12.58 -12.05
C GLU A 42 19.07 -12.44 -11.00
N GLN A 43 20.34 -12.50 -11.41
CA GLN A 43 21.50 -12.32 -10.52
C GLN A 43 21.49 -10.92 -9.86
N THR A 44 21.19 -9.88 -10.63
CA THR A 44 21.09 -8.51 -10.13
C THR A 44 19.98 -8.37 -9.10
N LEU A 45 18.80 -8.94 -9.37
CA LEU A 45 17.67 -8.89 -8.44
C LEU A 45 17.92 -9.73 -7.17
N TYR A 46 18.59 -10.87 -7.29
CA TYR A 46 18.95 -11.71 -6.15
C TYR A 46 19.97 -11.01 -5.25
N GLN A 47 21.02 -10.42 -5.84
CA GLN A 47 21.98 -9.58 -5.12
C GLN A 47 21.30 -8.39 -4.43
N LEU A 48 20.36 -7.73 -5.12
CA LEU A 48 19.57 -6.64 -4.54
C LEU A 48 18.76 -7.12 -3.33
N SER A 49 18.08 -8.25 -3.45
CA SER A 49 17.29 -8.84 -2.35
C SER A 49 18.16 -9.15 -1.14
N TYR A 50 19.34 -9.73 -1.36
CA TYR A 50 20.31 -10.01 -0.31
C TYR A 50 20.81 -8.72 0.37
N ASN A 51 21.21 -7.71 -0.40
CA ASN A 51 21.70 -6.43 0.13
C ASN A 51 20.61 -5.67 0.89
N LEU A 52 19.36 -5.69 0.38
CA LEU A 52 18.20 -5.11 1.07
C LEU A 52 17.96 -5.83 2.40
N SER A 53 18.06 -7.16 2.46
CA SER A 53 17.90 -7.90 3.73
C SER A 53 18.88 -7.42 4.81
N LYS A 54 20.15 -7.24 4.45
CA LYS A 54 21.18 -6.75 5.38
C LYS A 54 20.94 -5.31 5.79
N THR A 55 20.56 -4.46 4.84
CA THR A 55 20.23 -3.05 5.09
C THR A 55 19.05 -2.93 6.03
N TYR A 56 17.98 -3.68 5.80
CA TYR A 56 16.77 -3.69 6.63
C TYR A 56 17.05 -4.19 8.04
N SER A 57 17.81 -5.28 8.21
CA SER A 57 18.19 -5.77 9.54
C SER A 57 19.04 -4.72 10.29
N HIS A 58 19.95 -4.05 9.60
CA HIS A 58 20.76 -2.99 10.20
C HIS A 58 19.88 -1.79 10.62
N LEU A 59 18.98 -1.33 9.75
CA LEU A 59 18.10 -0.20 10.02
C LEU A 59 17.09 -0.49 11.12
N ALA A 60 16.54 -1.70 11.17
CA ALA A 60 15.65 -2.14 12.25
C ALA A 60 16.31 -1.94 13.63
N ALA A 61 17.54 -2.43 13.78
CA ALA A 61 18.30 -2.41 15.03
C ALA A 61 18.95 -1.06 15.37
N HIS A 62 19.32 -0.25 14.37
CA HIS A 62 20.17 0.94 14.59
C HIS A 62 19.54 2.28 14.20
N SER A 63 18.50 2.29 13.37
CA SER A 63 17.88 3.53 12.89
C SER A 63 16.78 4.03 13.82
N THR A 64 16.75 5.33 14.06
CA THR A 64 15.67 6.05 14.74
C THR A 64 14.65 6.64 13.77
N GLU A 65 14.91 6.61 12.46
CA GLU A 65 14.15 7.35 11.44
C GLU A 65 13.29 6.44 10.54
N GLN A 66 13.35 5.12 10.72
CA GLN A 66 12.60 4.13 9.94
C GLN A 66 12.32 2.86 10.76
N PHE A 67 11.53 1.94 10.20
CA PHE A 67 11.11 0.71 10.90
C PHE A 67 10.41 1.05 12.22
N PHE A 68 9.30 1.76 12.13
CA PHE A 68 8.53 2.23 13.26
C PHE A 68 7.64 1.10 13.79
N PRO A 69 7.88 0.59 15.02
CA PRO A 69 6.98 -0.38 15.62
C PRO A 69 5.63 0.25 15.93
N THR A 70 4.59 -0.57 15.86
CA THR A 70 3.25 -0.20 16.27
C THR A 70 2.93 -0.82 17.64
N PRO A 71 1.98 -0.28 18.41
CA PRO A 71 1.52 -0.91 19.65
C PRO A 71 0.75 -2.24 19.47
N ILE A 72 0.72 -2.78 18.24
CA ILE A 72 0.03 -4.02 17.88
C ILE A 72 1.02 -5.18 18.03
N THR A 73 0.89 -5.92 19.12
CA THR A 73 1.69 -7.12 19.44
C THR A 73 0.93 -8.43 19.28
N HIS A 74 -0.40 -8.35 19.09
CA HIS A 74 -1.28 -9.49 18.90
C HIS A 74 -2.10 -9.30 17.64
N LEU A 75 -2.18 -10.35 16.82
CA LEU A 75 -2.90 -10.33 15.55
C LEU A 75 -4.38 -10.65 15.78
N PRO A 76 -5.27 -10.19 14.87
CA PRO A 76 -6.68 -10.52 14.94
C PRO A 76 -6.93 -12.04 14.96
N THR A 77 -7.89 -12.46 15.77
CA THR A 77 -8.20 -13.89 16.02
C THR A 77 -9.21 -14.46 15.04
N GLY A 78 -9.95 -13.62 14.33
CA GLY A 78 -11.10 -14.03 13.52
C GLY A 78 -12.39 -14.14 14.32
N LYS A 79 -12.33 -14.04 15.65
CA LYS A 79 -13.48 -14.14 16.57
C LYS A 79 -14.08 -12.79 16.93
N GLU A 80 -13.44 -11.70 16.53
CA GLU A 80 -13.93 -10.34 16.77
C GLU A 80 -15.33 -10.14 16.20
N ARG A 81 -16.19 -9.49 16.99
CA ARG A 81 -17.60 -9.22 16.70
C ARG A 81 -17.91 -7.78 17.05
N GLY A 82 -18.85 -7.17 16.33
CA GLY A 82 -19.34 -5.82 16.63
C GLY A 82 -19.34 -4.93 15.40
N ARG A 83 -19.88 -3.71 15.55
CA ARG A 83 -19.99 -2.73 14.47
C ARG A 83 -19.18 -1.49 14.82
N TYR A 84 -18.22 -1.14 13.96
CA TYR A 84 -17.25 -0.08 14.21
C TYR A 84 -17.25 0.91 13.06
N LEU A 85 -17.07 2.20 13.36
CA LEU A 85 -16.80 3.19 12.33
C LEU A 85 -15.37 2.97 11.82
N ALA A 86 -15.17 3.00 10.51
CA ALA A 86 -13.87 2.89 9.88
C ALA A 86 -13.65 4.08 8.95
N VAL A 87 -12.47 4.69 9.09
CA VAL A 87 -12.05 5.86 8.30
C VAL A 87 -10.72 5.54 7.66
N TYR A 88 -10.63 5.66 6.34
CA TYR A 88 -9.39 5.54 5.58
C TYR A 88 -9.09 6.86 4.89
N VAL A 89 -7.97 7.48 5.27
CA VAL A 89 -7.45 8.71 4.68
C VAL A 89 -6.37 8.34 3.67
N GLY A 90 -6.77 8.24 2.40
CA GLY A 90 -5.86 8.00 1.28
C GLY A 90 -5.19 9.27 0.77
N LEU A 91 -4.43 9.15 -0.33
CA LEU A 91 -3.81 10.31 -0.99
C LEU A 91 -4.73 11.06 -1.95
N PHE A 92 -5.77 10.37 -2.44
CA PHE A 92 -6.70 10.91 -3.43
C PHE A 92 -8.15 10.83 -2.99
N TYR A 93 -8.48 10.02 -1.99
CA TYR A 93 -9.84 9.83 -1.52
C TYR A 93 -9.86 9.64 0.00
N LEU A 94 -10.86 10.21 0.65
CA LEU A 94 -11.30 9.86 1.99
C LEU A 94 -12.41 8.82 1.87
N HIS A 95 -12.36 7.78 2.69
CA HIS A 95 -13.33 6.71 2.71
C HIS A 95 -13.84 6.49 4.14
N VAL A 96 -15.15 6.61 4.35
CA VAL A 96 -15.78 6.41 5.66
C VAL A 96 -16.92 5.42 5.53
N GLY A 97 -17.00 4.46 6.46
CA GLY A 97 -18.08 3.49 6.49
C GLY A 97 -18.11 2.73 7.80
N PHE A 98 -19.14 1.89 7.99
CA PHE A 98 -19.23 1.02 9.14
C PHE A 98 -18.84 -0.41 8.77
N ILE A 99 -17.94 -0.99 9.56
CA ILE A 99 -17.45 -2.35 9.46
C ILE A 99 -18.08 -3.17 10.58
N GLU A 100 -18.92 -4.13 10.20
CA GLU A 100 -19.55 -5.09 11.09
C GLU A 100 -18.78 -6.42 11.02
N LEU A 101 -18.09 -6.76 12.11
CA LEU A 101 -17.37 -8.02 12.28
C LEU A 101 -18.35 -9.07 12.78
N LEU A 102 -18.38 -10.21 12.10
CA LEU A 102 -19.34 -11.28 12.37
C LEU A 102 -18.77 -12.42 13.20
N GLY A 103 -17.45 -12.47 13.39
CA GLY A 103 -16.74 -13.54 14.09
C GLY A 103 -16.86 -14.92 13.42
N CYS A 104 -15.98 -15.84 13.79
CA CYS A 104 -16.16 -17.27 13.52
C CYS A 104 -16.68 -17.98 14.80
N ASP A 105 -17.70 -18.83 14.66
CA ASP A 105 -18.17 -19.70 15.73
C ASP A 105 -17.35 -20.98 15.78
N ASP A 106 -16.89 -21.39 16.96
CA ASP A 106 -16.14 -22.65 17.16
C ASP A 106 -16.99 -23.91 16.87
N ASP A 107 -18.32 -23.79 16.83
CA ASP A 107 -19.29 -24.90 16.72
C ASP A 107 -19.78 -25.23 15.29
N GLN A 108 -19.22 -24.61 14.23
CA GLN A 108 -19.54 -25.03 12.86
C GLN A 108 -18.79 -26.33 12.54
N PRO A 109 -19.48 -27.47 12.28
CA PRO A 109 -18.81 -28.72 11.96
C PRO A 109 -17.93 -28.54 10.72
N GLN A 110 -16.63 -28.79 10.88
CA GLN A 110 -15.71 -28.87 9.76
C GLN A 110 -16.26 -29.90 8.75
N PRO A 111 -16.38 -29.57 7.46
CA PRO A 111 -16.70 -30.59 6.46
C PRO A 111 -15.56 -31.61 6.46
N GLN A 112 -15.86 -32.84 6.87
CA GLN A 112 -14.91 -33.94 6.85
C GLN A 112 -14.42 -34.16 5.40
N PRO A 113 -13.11 -34.29 5.17
CA PRO A 113 -12.56 -34.51 3.84
C PRO A 113 -12.59 -36.00 3.46
N GLU A 114 -13.72 -36.69 3.67
CA GLU A 114 -13.84 -38.10 3.31
C GLU A 114 -15.06 -38.36 2.42
N GLN A 115 -14.76 -38.91 1.24
CA GLN A 115 -15.67 -39.58 0.28
C GLN A 115 -16.43 -38.67 -0.71
N ALA A 116 -15.67 -37.96 -1.54
CA ALA A 116 -16.10 -37.74 -2.93
C ALA A 116 -15.88 -39.04 -3.73
N HIS A 117 -16.70 -40.06 -3.45
CA HIS A 117 -16.82 -41.20 -4.36
C HIS A 117 -17.75 -40.83 -5.51
N LEU A 118 -17.31 -41.25 -6.70
CA LEU A 118 -18.10 -41.33 -7.92
C LEU A 118 -19.48 -41.91 -7.62
N ASP A 119 -20.54 -41.12 -7.80
CA ASP A 119 -21.85 -41.50 -8.34
C ASP A 119 -22.78 -40.29 -8.24
N ASP A 120 -23.16 -39.70 -9.39
CA ASP A 120 -24.57 -39.50 -9.77
C ASP A 120 -24.68 -38.58 -11.02
N LEU A 121 -24.98 -39.21 -12.15
CA LEU A 121 -25.52 -38.59 -13.36
C LEU A 121 -27.00 -38.26 -13.10
N GLY A 122 -27.27 -37.16 -12.39
CA GLY A 122 -28.65 -36.83 -12.00
C GLY A 122 -28.83 -35.38 -11.62
N GLY A 123 -29.44 -34.58 -12.51
CA GLY A 123 -29.72 -33.17 -12.28
C GLY A 123 -30.58 -32.91 -11.04
N ARG A 124 -29.97 -32.34 -9.99
CA ARG A 124 -30.60 -31.41 -9.04
C ARG A 124 -29.51 -30.56 -8.39
N ARG A 125 -29.30 -29.36 -8.95
CA ARG A 125 -28.47 -28.29 -8.33
C ARG A 125 -28.95 -28.06 -6.90
N SER A 126 -28.19 -28.55 -5.93
CA SER A 126 -28.49 -28.35 -4.52
C SER A 126 -28.22 -26.89 -4.15
N LYS A 127 -29.15 -26.29 -3.39
CA LYS A 127 -29.13 -24.91 -2.86
C LYS A 127 -28.02 -24.66 -1.82
N TRP A 128 -26.97 -25.48 -1.78
CA TRP A 128 -25.90 -25.43 -0.76
C TRP A 128 -24.62 -24.72 -1.22
N GLN A 129 -24.54 -24.26 -2.47
CA GLN A 129 -23.38 -23.54 -3.01
C GLN A 129 -23.45 -22.00 -2.87
N SER A 130 -24.38 -21.45 -2.05
CA SER A 130 -24.59 -20.00 -1.97
C SER A 130 -24.68 -19.43 -0.54
N ARG A 131 -23.98 -20.03 0.44
CA ARG A 131 -23.61 -19.29 1.65
C ARG A 131 -22.24 -18.68 1.40
N ARG A 132 -22.23 -17.43 0.94
CA ARG A 132 -21.02 -16.61 0.89
C ARG A 132 -20.58 -16.36 2.34
N TRP A 133 -19.44 -16.93 2.72
CA TRP A 133 -18.82 -16.86 4.05
C TRP A 133 -18.22 -15.46 4.25
N PHE A 134 -19.06 -14.44 4.38
CA PHE A 134 -18.57 -13.11 4.74
C PHE A 134 -18.37 -13.07 6.25
N THR A 135 -17.14 -12.89 6.69
CA THR A 135 -16.79 -12.67 8.11
C THR A 135 -16.83 -11.18 8.48
N VAL A 136 -16.95 -10.31 7.47
CA VAL A 136 -17.09 -8.87 7.57
C VAL A 136 -18.24 -8.38 6.70
N ARG A 137 -19.05 -7.46 7.24
CA ARG A 137 -20.11 -6.75 6.50
C ARG A 137 -19.84 -5.24 6.51
N ARG A 138 -20.03 -4.60 5.36
CA ARG A 138 -19.84 -3.15 5.18
C ARG A 138 -21.20 -2.46 5.06
N THR A 139 -21.39 -1.35 5.78
CA THR A 139 -22.66 -0.60 5.77
C THR A 139 -22.41 0.90 5.76
N LEU A 140 -23.30 1.66 5.10
CA LEU A 140 -23.31 3.14 5.06
C LEU A 140 -21.97 3.75 4.67
N GLU A 141 -21.46 3.28 3.54
CA GLU A 141 -20.14 3.61 3.07
C GLU A 141 -20.18 4.76 2.06
N LYS A 142 -19.24 5.70 2.19
CA LYS A 142 -19.08 6.85 1.31
C LYS A 142 -17.60 7.16 1.09
N ALA A 143 -17.29 7.62 -0.12
CA ALA A 143 -15.95 8.06 -0.49
C ALA A 143 -16.01 9.43 -1.16
N TRP A 144 -15.04 10.29 -0.84
CA TRP A 144 -14.91 11.64 -1.39
C TRP A 144 -13.51 11.83 -1.96
N PRO A 145 -13.37 12.42 -3.17
CA PRO A 145 -12.06 12.81 -3.67
C PRO A 145 -11.45 13.90 -2.79
N ILE A 146 -10.16 13.76 -2.50
CA ILE A 146 -9.35 14.79 -1.84
C ILE A 146 -8.85 15.72 -2.95
N GLU A 147 -9.51 16.87 -3.06
CA GLU A 147 -9.14 17.92 -4.00
C GLU A 147 -7.74 18.47 -3.71
N GLU A 148 -7.03 18.93 -4.76
CA GLU A 148 -5.66 19.42 -4.61
C GLU A 148 -5.58 20.64 -3.66
N ARG A 149 -6.62 21.49 -3.62
CA ARG A 149 -6.69 22.60 -2.67
C ARG A 149 -6.63 22.11 -1.22
N LEU A 150 -7.36 21.05 -0.88
CA LEU A 150 -7.44 20.49 0.48
C LEU A 150 -6.07 19.96 0.95
N LYS A 151 -5.21 19.55 0.01
CA LYS A 151 -3.84 19.12 0.33
C LYS A 151 -2.91 20.28 0.66
N LEU A 152 -3.23 21.48 0.18
CA LEU A 152 -2.42 22.70 0.32
C LEU A 152 -2.97 23.65 1.40
N GLU A 153 -4.21 23.44 1.84
CA GLU A 153 -4.87 24.09 2.96
C GLU A 153 -4.16 23.79 4.29
N ASN A 154 -4.50 24.57 5.32
CA ASN A 154 -3.93 24.35 6.65
C ASN A 154 -4.53 23.07 7.30
N PRO A 155 -3.88 22.51 8.34
CA PRO A 155 -4.41 21.32 9.00
C PRO A 155 -5.84 21.48 9.53
N VAL A 156 -6.22 22.65 10.03
CA VAL A 156 -7.56 22.91 10.60
C VAL A 156 -8.65 22.68 9.54
N GLU A 157 -8.49 23.25 8.35
CA GLU A 157 -9.45 23.11 7.23
C GLU A 157 -9.53 21.66 6.73
N PHE A 158 -8.38 21.01 6.55
CA PHE A 158 -8.33 19.63 6.07
C PHE A 158 -9.02 18.66 7.04
N PHE A 159 -8.74 18.77 8.34
CA PHE A 159 -9.35 17.91 9.34
C PHE A 159 -10.82 18.30 9.65
N GLY A 160 -11.19 19.57 9.51
CA GLY A 160 -12.59 20.02 9.53
C GLY A 160 -13.41 19.38 8.41
N TRP A 161 -12.86 19.33 7.19
CA TRP A 161 -13.49 18.62 6.07
C TRP A 161 -13.63 17.11 6.34
N ILE A 162 -12.61 16.45 6.90
CA ILE A 162 -12.71 15.04 7.32
C ILE A 162 -13.82 14.86 8.36
N GLY A 163 -13.90 15.75 9.36
CA GLY A 163 -14.94 15.76 10.39
C GLY A 163 -16.35 15.84 9.80
N ALA A 164 -16.56 16.71 8.81
CA ALA A 164 -17.83 16.86 8.10
C ALA A 164 -18.22 15.58 7.33
N CYS A 165 -17.28 14.94 6.65
CA CYS A 165 -17.51 13.67 5.96
C CYS A 165 -17.88 12.54 6.94
N ILE A 166 -17.20 12.46 8.09
CA ILE A 166 -17.54 11.49 9.14
C ILE A 166 -18.95 11.76 9.69
N ALA A 167 -19.25 13.02 10.01
CA ALA A 167 -20.55 13.45 10.51
C ALA A 167 -21.69 13.11 9.54
N GLU A 168 -21.45 13.19 8.24
CA GLU A 168 -22.42 12.80 7.21
C GLU A 168 -22.81 11.32 7.31
N VAL A 169 -21.83 10.42 7.44
CA VAL A 169 -22.04 8.96 7.54
C VAL A 169 -22.71 8.59 8.86
N VAL A 170 -22.23 9.16 9.97
CA VAL A 170 -22.81 8.93 11.30
C VAL A 170 -24.25 9.40 11.35
N GLY A 171 -24.53 10.60 10.81
CA GLY A 171 -25.87 11.14 10.72
C GLY A 171 -26.82 10.26 9.89
N ASP A 172 -26.35 9.65 8.81
CA ASP A 172 -27.14 8.69 8.03
C ASP A 172 -27.45 7.39 8.81
N SER A 173 -26.50 6.89 9.62
CA SER A 173 -26.74 5.73 10.49
C SER A 173 -27.88 5.99 11.47
N LEU A 174 -27.81 7.12 12.19
CA LEU A 174 -28.83 7.50 13.18
C LEU A 174 -30.21 7.69 12.56
N ARG A 175 -30.28 8.24 11.34
CA ARG A 175 -31.54 8.38 10.59
C ARG A 175 -32.16 7.03 10.23
N ASN A 176 -31.33 6.07 9.82
CA ASN A 176 -31.78 4.73 9.45
C ASN A 176 -32.29 3.94 10.66
N GLU A 177 -31.64 4.06 11.82
CA GLU A 177 -32.07 3.43 13.08
C GLU A 177 -33.44 3.95 13.56
N GLN A 178 -33.68 5.26 13.45
CA GLN A 178 -34.99 5.85 13.78
C GLN A 178 -36.09 5.40 12.80
N ALA A 179 -35.76 5.28 11.51
CA ALA A 179 -36.71 4.79 10.52
C ALA A 179 -37.11 3.33 10.79
N SER A 180 -36.15 2.47 11.17
CA SER A 180 -36.44 1.07 11.53
C SER A 180 -37.27 0.92 12.81
N ASN A 181 -36.99 1.74 13.84
CA ASN A 181 -37.72 1.69 15.10
C ASN A 181 -39.17 2.17 14.99
N ASN A 182 -39.48 3.02 14.00
CA ASN A 182 -40.84 3.50 13.75
C ASN A 182 -41.68 2.56 12.87
N SER A 183 -41.05 1.62 12.15
CA SER A 183 -41.73 0.75 11.17
C SER A 183 -42.08 -0.65 11.68
N ASP A 184 -41.30 -1.21 12.61
CA ASP A 184 -41.55 -2.51 13.21
C ASP A 184 -41.87 -2.29 14.69
N GLY A 185 -43.12 -2.50 15.11
CA GLY A 185 -43.55 -2.41 16.52
C GLY A 185 -42.92 -3.46 17.46
N SER A 186 -41.83 -4.10 17.02
CA SER A 186 -40.97 -4.98 17.80
C SER A 186 -39.70 -4.20 18.17
N ASN A 187 -39.42 -4.04 19.46
CA ASN A 187 -38.10 -3.64 19.94
C ASN A 187 -37.06 -4.66 19.47
N ARG A 188 -36.53 -4.52 18.25
CA ARG A 188 -35.19 -5.03 17.96
C ARG A 188 -34.26 -4.16 18.79
N GLU A 189 -33.46 -4.79 19.64
CA GLU A 189 -32.30 -4.14 20.26
C GLU A 189 -31.54 -3.46 19.12
N GLY A 190 -31.64 -2.12 19.02
CA GLY A 190 -30.84 -1.35 18.08
C GLY A 190 -29.37 -1.66 18.37
N TYR A 191 -28.51 -1.56 17.34
CA TYR A 191 -27.06 -1.65 17.53
C TYR A 191 -26.69 -0.83 18.76
N GLY A 192 -26.21 -1.49 19.82
CA GLY A 192 -26.26 -1.02 21.22
C GLY A 192 -25.58 0.31 21.51
N TYR A 193 -26.17 1.41 21.03
CA TYR A 193 -25.94 2.75 21.53
C TYR A 193 -26.80 2.84 22.78
N GLY A 194 -26.18 2.62 23.95
CA GLY A 194 -26.84 2.57 25.25
C GLY A 194 -27.84 3.72 25.45
N ASP A 195 -28.92 3.42 26.15
CA ASP A 195 -29.93 4.41 26.55
C ASP A 195 -29.32 5.28 27.67
N GLY A 196 -28.73 6.42 27.32
CA GLY A 196 -28.05 7.32 28.26
C GLY A 196 -27.33 8.51 27.59
N GLU A 197 -27.03 9.54 28.37
CA GLU A 197 -26.53 10.87 27.96
C GLU A 197 -25.14 10.92 27.31
N GLU A 198 -24.42 9.81 27.15
CA GLU A 198 -23.11 9.77 26.49
C GLU A 198 -22.98 8.62 25.48
N ARG A 199 -23.53 8.81 24.27
CA ARG A 199 -23.31 7.87 23.15
C ARG A 199 -21.89 8.01 22.63
N GLU A 200 -21.05 7.00 22.85
CA GLU A 200 -19.73 6.88 22.21
C GLU A 200 -19.80 6.03 20.93
N LEU A 201 -19.16 6.49 19.87
CA LEU A 201 -18.98 5.76 18.62
C LEU A 201 -17.52 5.35 18.47
N VAL A 202 -17.27 4.05 18.55
CA VAL A 202 -15.92 3.49 18.39
C VAL A 202 -15.49 3.52 16.93
N ALA A 203 -14.30 4.05 16.68
CA ALA A 203 -13.73 4.22 15.36
C ALA A 203 -12.30 3.69 15.23
N GLY A 204 -12.01 3.07 14.09
CA GLY A 204 -10.67 2.79 13.62
C GLY A 204 -10.31 3.70 12.45
N ILE A 205 -9.06 4.18 12.39
CA ILE A 205 -8.61 5.16 11.40
C ILE A 205 -7.28 4.72 10.79
N SER A 206 -7.19 4.69 9.45
CA SER A 206 -5.95 4.42 8.74
C SER A 206 -5.52 5.60 7.89
N PHE A 207 -4.22 5.82 7.83
CA PHE A 207 -3.60 6.88 7.03
C PHE A 207 -2.64 6.30 6.01
N CYS A 208 -2.71 6.78 4.77
CA CYS A 208 -1.70 6.54 3.74
C CYS A 208 -0.48 7.49 3.91
N PHE A 209 -0.17 7.87 5.15
CA PHE A 209 0.96 8.72 5.51
C PHE A 209 1.96 7.96 6.40
N PRO A 210 3.25 8.35 6.37
CA PRO A 210 4.21 7.92 7.37
C PRO A 210 3.81 8.47 8.73
N ILE A 211 3.71 7.61 9.74
CA ILE A 211 3.29 7.97 11.11
C ILE A 211 4.15 7.25 12.15
N VAL A 212 4.26 7.85 13.34
CA VAL A 212 4.82 7.20 14.55
C VAL A 212 3.71 7.03 15.57
N GLN A 213 3.72 5.89 16.26
CA GLN A 213 2.73 5.54 17.27
C GLN A 213 3.42 5.17 18.57
N LYS A 214 2.86 5.65 19.69
CA LYS A 214 3.25 5.24 21.05
C LYS A 214 2.10 4.52 21.76
N SER A 215 0.86 4.84 21.42
CA SER A 215 -0.36 4.11 21.78
C SER A 215 -1.15 3.79 20.52
N LEU A 216 -2.12 2.88 20.64
CA LEU A 216 -2.89 2.44 19.49
C LEU A 216 -3.87 3.52 19.00
N ASP A 217 -4.35 4.38 19.89
CA ASP A 217 -5.33 5.43 19.59
C ASP A 217 -4.70 6.79 19.22
N GLU A 218 -3.37 6.89 19.21
CA GLU A 218 -2.63 8.11 18.91
C GLU A 218 -1.57 7.88 17.84
N ALA A 219 -1.42 8.87 16.94
CA ALA A 219 -0.39 8.87 15.92
C ALA A 219 0.11 10.30 15.67
N VAL A 220 1.42 10.41 15.48
CA VAL A 220 2.09 11.66 15.06
C VAL A 220 2.51 11.51 13.61
N LEU A 221 2.20 12.52 12.80
CA LEU A 221 2.57 12.56 11.39
C LEU A 221 4.08 12.75 11.21
N LEU A 222 4.69 12.04 10.27
CA LEU A 222 6.07 12.26 9.84
C LEU A 222 6.12 13.03 8.51
N PRO A 223 7.28 13.56 8.09
CA PRO A 223 7.43 14.16 6.77
C PRO A 223 6.93 13.22 5.67
N THR A 224 5.88 13.62 4.95
CA THR A 224 5.21 12.69 4.03
C THR A 224 5.92 12.61 2.68
N GLY A 225 6.37 13.76 2.15
CA GLY A 225 6.80 13.87 0.75
C GLY A 225 5.68 13.55 -0.26
N LYS A 226 4.41 13.52 0.17
CA LYS A 226 3.24 13.07 -0.61
C LYS A 226 2.35 14.21 -1.13
N GLY A 227 2.84 15.45 -1.11
CA GLY A 227 2.13 16.63 -1.64
C GLY A 227 1.12 17.26 -0.69
N PHE A 228 1.12 16.88 0.59
CA PHE A 228 0.29 17.49 1.63
C PHE A 228 1.09 18.52 2.42
N LYS A 229 0.51 19.69 2.66
CA LYS A 229 1.05 20.75 3.51
C LYS A 229 0.60 20.54 4.96
N LEU A 230 1.03 19.42 5.53
CA LEU A 230 0.79 19.06 6.93
C LEU A 230 2.11 19.08 7.69
N ASP A 231 2.07 19.58 8.93
CA ASP A 231 3.25 19.69 9.78
C ASP A 231 3.71 18.31 10.29
N SER A 232 5.03 18.10 10.33
CA SER A 232 5.68 16.80 10.59
C SER A 232 5.73 16.39 12.07
N ASP A 233 4.85 16.96 12.88
CA ASP A 233 4.66 16.69 14.30
C ASP A 233 3.17 16.77 14.69
N LEU A 234 2.28 16.86 13.69
CA LEU A 234 0.85 16.97 13.89
C LEU A 234 0.30 15.73 14.64
N ASN A 235 -0.35 15.98 15.77
CA ASN A 235 -1.11 14.97 16.49
C ASN A 235 -2.41 14.66 15.74
N LEU A 236 -2.42 13.53 15.02
CA LEU A 236 -3.52 13.16 14.14
C LEU A 236 -4.81 12.88 14.94
N ARG A 237 -4.68 12.35 16.17
CA ARG A 237 -5.82 12.05 17.04
C ARG A 237 -6.55 13.32 17.40
N GLN A 238 -5.82 14.32 17.89
CA GLN A 238 -6.40 15.59 18.32
C GLN A 238 -6.99 16.35 17.13
N ALA A 239 -6.27 16.42 16.01
CA ALA A 239 -6.75 17.12 14.81
C ALA A 239 -8.08 16.56 14.29
N LEU A 240 -8.26 15.22 14.30
CA LEU A 240 -9.52 14.58 13.92
C LEU A 240 -10.66 14.85 14.90
N LEU A 241 -10.37 14.81 16.21
CA LEU A 241 -11.38 15.08 17.23
C LEU A 241 -11.85 16.54 17.15
N ASP A 242 -10.92 17.48 16.99
CA ASP A 242 -11.21 18.90 16.83
C ASP A 242 -12.05 19.15 15.57
N GLY A 243 -11.66 18.55 14.44
CA GLY A 243 -12.40 18.66 13.18
C GLY A 243 -13.83 18.09 13.24
N TYR A 244 -14.07 17.10 14.11
CA TYR A 244 -15.40 16.51 14.31
C TYR A 244 -16.24 17.22 15.41
N GLU A 245 -15.60 18.01 16.29
CA GLU A 245 -16.21 18.60 17.49
C GLU A 245 -17.44 19.46 17.18
N CYS A 246 -17.38 20.25 16.10
CA CYS A 246 -18.44 21.17 15.70
C CYS A 246 -19.77 20.47 15.41
N HIS A 247 -19.77 19.17 15.11
CA HIS A 247 -20.96 18.38 14.81
C HIS A 247 -21.62 17.73 16.04
N LYS A 248 -21.01 17.85 17.23
CA LYS A 248 -21.60 17.35 18.48
C LYS A 248 -22.54 18.34 19.15
N ARG A 249 -22.45 19.64 18.85
CA ARG A 249 -23.27 20.70 19.48
C ARG A 249 -24.51 21.00 18.63
N PRO A 250 -25.70 21.22 19.23
CA PRO A 250 -26.79 21.87 18.52
C PRO A 250 -26.36 23.28 18.17
N GLN A 251 -26.21 23.62 16.89
CA GLN A 251 -26.12 25.03 16.51
C GLN A 251 -27.43 25.70 16.92
N SER A 252 -27.35 26.59 17.91
CA SER A 252 -28.48 27.42 18.30
C SER A 252 -28.75 28.40 17.16
N PRO A 253 -30.00 28.69 16.77
CA PRO A 253 -30.25 29.89 15.99
C PRO A 253 -29.77 31.06 16.84
N LEU A 254 -28.89 31.90 16.28
CA LEU A 254 -28.44 33.12 16.96
C LEU A 254 -29.67 33.88 17.49
N PRO A 255 -29.69 34.29 18.78
CA PRO A 255 -30.74 35.17 19.24
C PRO A 255 -30.64 36.48 18.46
N PHE A 256 -31.78 36.98 18.00
CA PHE A 256 -31.90 38.32 17.43
C PHE A 256 -31.15 39.32 18.31
N ARG A 257 -30.15 39.97 17.72
CA ARG A 257 -29.38 41.06 18.35
C ARG A 257 -30.33 42.24 18.52
N HIS A 258 -30.69 42.57 19.76
CA HIS A 258 -31.09 43.93 20.08
C HIS A 258 -29.80 44.76 20.18
N GLU A 259 -29.77 45.87 19.45
CA GLU A 259 -28.74 46.90 19.51
C GLU A 259 -28.73 47.51 20.91
N GLU A 260 -27.74 47.18 21.75
CA GLU A 260 -27.32 48.06 22.85
C GLU A 260 -25.79 48.02 22.98
N GLU A 261 -25.23 49.18 22.62
CA GLU A 261 -24.03 49.89 23.08
C GLU A 261 -22.74 49.12 23.47
N GLU A 262 -21.67 49.49 22.76
CA GLU A 262 -20.27 49.14 22.97
C GLU A 262 -19.72 49.77 24.27
N GLU A 263 -19.10 48.97 25.13
CA GLU A 263 -18.02 49.43 26.00
C GLU A 263 -16.77 48.58 25.72
N GLU A 264 -15.70 49.26 25.30
CA GLU A 264 -14.38 48.71 25.02
C GLU A 264 -13.68 48.28 26.32
N GLU A 265 -13.25 47.02 26.40
CA GLU A 265 -12.18 46.61 27.32
C GLU A 265 -11.11 45.83 26.54
N ASP A 266 -9.95 46.46 26.42
CA ASP A 266 -8.74 45.93 25.77
C ASP A 266 -8.19 44.71 26.53
N GLY A 267 -8.27 43.54 25.91
CA GLY A 267 -7.54 42.34 26.31
C GLY A 267 -7.23 41.48 25.10
N GLU A 268 -5.95 41.28 24.79
CA GLU A 268 -5.48 40.34 23.77
C GLU A 268 -5.85 38.89 24.16
N GLU A 269 -7.08 38.46 23.86
CA GLU A 269 -7.43 37.05 23.79
C GLU A 269 -6.88 36.47 22.48
N LYS A 270 -5.90 35.56 22.59
CA LYS A 270 -5.52 34.70 21.47
C LYS A 270 -6.74 33.84 21.10
N THR A 271 -7.45 34.24 20.05
CA THR A 271 -8.56 33.47 19.49
C THR A 271 -8.06 32.09 19.06
N ASN A 272 -8.77 31.06 19.49
CA ASN A 272 -8.52 29.69 19.04
C ASN A 272 -8.86 29.63 17.53
N PRO A 273 -7.94 29.18 16.65
CA PRO A 273 -8.19 29.10 15.20
C PRO A 273 -9.44 28.29 14.84
N TRP A 274 -9.82 27.32 15.69
CA TRP A 274 -11.03 26.52 15.52
C TRP A 274 -12.33 27.32 15.68
N ASP A 275 -12.33 28.39 16.47
CA ASP A 275 -13.51 29.24 16.68
C ASP A 275 -13.77 30.19 15.49
N GLU A 276 -12.74 30.51 14.69
CA GLU A 276 -12.87 31.29 13.46
C GLU A 276 -13.41 30.44 12.29
N PHE A 277 -12.98 29.18 12.16
CA PHE A 277 -13.49 28.24 11.15
C PHE A 277 -15.00 27.97 11.31
N VAL A 278 -15.47 27.79 12.55
CA VAL A 278 -16.91 27.62 12.84
C VAL A 278 -17.71 28.87 12.48
N LYS A 279 -17.11 30.06 12.51
CA LYS A 279 -17.75 31.32 12.11
C LYS A 279 -17.80 31.50 10.59
N SER A 280 -16.75 31.11 9.85
CA SER A 280 -16.73 31.24 8.37
C SER A 280 -17.75 30.35 7.67
N ASP A 281 -18.03 29.16 8.21
CA ASP A 281 -19.03 28.21 7.67
C ASP A 281 -20.49 28.74 7.75
N THR A 282 -20.71 29.85 8.47
CA THR A 282 -22.03 30.50 8.61
C THR A 282 -22.24 31.73 7.70
N GLN A 283 -21.23 32.17 6.94
CA GLN A 283 -21.29 33.41 6.16
C GLN A 283 -21.56 33.24 4.65
N ASP A 284 -21.57 32.03 4.10
CA ASP A 284 -21.73 31.79 2.64
C ASP A 284 -23.20 31.62 2.16
N GLU A 285 -24.22 32.04 2.92
CA GLU A 285 -25.64 31.89 2.52
C GLU A 285 -26.26 33.09 1.75
N HIS A 286 -25.48 33.87 1.03
CA HIS A 286 -26.03 34.93 0.17
C HIS A 286 -25.50 34.91 -1.27
N GLU A 287 -25.90 33.91 -2.05
CA GLU A 287 -26.07 34.09 -3.50
C GLU A 287 -27.25 33.24 -4.02
N GLU A 288 -28.24 33.93 -4.59
CA GLU A 288 -29.50 33.37 -5.09
C GLU A 288 -29.31 32.58 -6.40
N GLY A 289 -29.88 31.38 -6.46
CA GLY A 289 -29.98 30.58 -7.70
C GLY A 289 -30.83 29.33 -7.53
N GLU A 290 -31.99 29.30 -8.16
CA GLU A 290 -33.12 28.40 -7.96
C GLU A 290 -32.83 26.87 -8.05
N GLY A 291 -33.55 26.09 -7.22
CA GLY A 291 -33.99 24.75 -7.63
C GLY A 291 -33.45 23.51 -6.90
N ARG A 292 -33.31 23.50 -5.56
CA ARG A 292 -33.24 22.24 -4.78
C ARG A 292 -34.28 22.21 -3.66
N THR A 293 -35.07 21.14 -3.65
CA THR A 293 -36.15 20.90 -2.69
C THR A 293 -35.62 20.88 -1.25
N LYS A 294 -36.06 21.86 -0.45
CA LYS A 294 -35.76 22.01 0.97
C LYS A 294 -36.37 20.85 1.78
N LYS A 295 -35.62 19.75 1.98
CA LYS A 295 -35.84 18.85 3.13
C LYS A 295 -35.14 19.46 4.34
N ARG A 296 -35.89 19.96 5.33
CA ARG A 296 -35.36 20.37 6.64
C ARG A 296 -34.48 19.25 7.21
N ARG A 297 -33.15 19.42 7.16
CA ARG A 297 -32.20 18.55 7.87
C ARG A 297 -32.45 18.77 9.36
N LYS A 298 -32.99 17.77 10.06
CA LYS A 298 -32.96 17.77 11.53
C LYS A 298 -31.49 17.66 11.93
N HIS A 299 -30.95 18.70 12.56
CA HIS A 299 -29.59 18.73 13.08
C HIS A 299 -29.54 17.83 14.32
N PHE A 300 -28.82 16.71 14.22
CA PHE A 300 -28.59 15.81 15.34
C PHE A 300 -27.38 16.30 16.13
N SER A 301 -27.47 16.25 17.46
CA SER A 301 -26.28 16.16 18.30
C SER A 301 -25.65 14.79 18.02
N LEU A 302 -24.53 14.74 17.31
CA LEU A 302 -23.88 13.48 16.97
C LEU A 302 -23.18 12.86 18.20
N PRO A 303 -23.02 11.52 18.26
CA PRO A 303 -22.30 10.84 19.33
C PRO A 303 -20.83 11.28 19.40
N LYS A 304 -20.24 11.15 20.60
CA LYS A 304 -18.80 11.36 20.82
C LYS A 304 -18.02 10.33 20.00
N LEU A 305 -17.00 10.78 19.27
CA LEU A 305 -16.11 9.89 18.52
C LEU A 305 -15.02 9.34 19.47
N LYS A 306 -14.93 8.03 19.57
CA LYS A 306 -13.89 7.33 20.32
C LYS A 306 -12.95 6.62 19.36
N ILE A 307 -11.76 7.16 19.17
CA ILE A 307 -10.74 6.55 18.34
C ILE A 307 -10.12 5.39 19.14
N ALA A 308 -10.36 4.14 18.73
CA ALA A 308 -9.81 2.96 19.37
C ALA A 308 -8.49 2.50 18.72
N ALA A 309 -8.34 2.77 17.43
CA ALA A 309 -7.13 2.46 16.70
C ALA A 309 -6.85 3.50 15.60
N MET A 310 -5.61 3.95 15.53
CA MET A 310 -5.03 4.71 14.43
C MET A 310 -3.87 3.87 13.87
N THR A 311 -3.68 3.80 12.56
CA THR A 311 -2.51 3.09 12.02
C THR A 311 -2.18 3.48 10.58
N ASN A 312 -1.05 2.98 10.08
CA ASN A 312 -0.69 3.10 8.67
C ASN A 312 -1.51 2.11 7.82
N ASP A 313 -1.83 2.49 6.59
CA ASP A 313 -2.59 1.68 5.65
C ASP A 313 -2.03 0.27 5.42
N THR A 314 -0.71 0.07 5.40
CA THR A 314 -0.13 -1.28 5.28
C THR A 314 -0.38 -2.18 6.49
N VAL A 315 -0.43 -1.59 7.70
CA VAL A 315 -0.77 -2.30 8.94
C VAL A 315 -2.24 -2.72 8.93
N ALA A 316 -3.12 -1.81 8.49
CA ALA A 316 -4.53 -2.13 8.30
C ALA A 316 -4.74 -3.24 7.25
N THR A 317 -4.05 -3.15 6.10
CA THR A 317 -4.06 -4.19 5.07
C THR A 317 -3.60 -5.54 5.62
N PHE A 318 -2.55 -5.57 6.45
CA PHE A 318 -2.10 -6.77 7.15
C PHE A 318 -3.21 -7.33 8.05
N ALA A 319 -3.76 -6.50 8.95
CA ALA A 319 -4.76 -6.90 9.94
C ALA A 319 -6.04 -7.45 9.28
N SER A 320 -6.49 -6.82 8.20
CA SER A 320 -7.66 -7.25 7.43
C SER A 320 -7.52 -8.67 6.90
N LEU A 321 -6.37 -9.02 6.32
CA LEU A 321 -6.16 -10.37 5.80
C LEU A 321 -5.86 -11.36 6.92
N ALA A 322 -5.16 -10.95 7.98
CA ALA A 322 -4.91 -11.80 9.14
C ALA A 322 -6.23 -12.26 9.77
N TYR A 323 -7.18 -11.35 9.96
CA TYR A 323 -8.54 -11.66 10.41
C TYR A 323 -9.24 -12.63 9.45
N SER A 324 -9.16 -12.38 8.14
CA SER A 324 -9.84 -13.20 7.14
C SER A 324 -9.28 -14.63 7.08
N ILE A 325 -7.96 -14.80 7.14
CA ILE A 325 -7.31 -16.12 7.14
C ILE A 325 -7.71 -16.93 8.38
N LYS A 326 -7.73 -16.29 9.55
CA LYS A 326 -8.14 -16.94 10.81
C LYS A 326 -9.62 -17.27 10.82
N SER A 327 -10.48 -16.31 10.50
CA SER A 327 -11.94 -16.50 10.50
C SER A 327 -12.42 -17.53 9.46
N LEU A 328 -11.71 -17.69 8.34
CA LEU A 328 -11.99 -18.71 7.32
C LEU A 328 -11.25 -20.04 7.57
N ASN A 329 -10.48 -20.16 8.65
CA ASN A 329 -9.67 -21.33 8.97
C ASN A 329 -8.83 -21.83 7.78
N VAL A 330 -8.17 -20.91 7.07
CA VAL A 330 -7.35 -21.29 5.90
C VAL A 330 -6.13 -22.07 6.39
N PRO A 331 -5.99 -23.36 6.04
CA PRO A 331 -4.92 -24.19 6.56
C PRO A 331 -3.56 -23.79 5.99
N ASN A 332 -2.50 -24.00 6.77
CA ASN A 332 -1.09 -23.82 6.36
C ASN A 332 -0.77 -22.46 5.73
N SER A 333 -1.56 -21.42 6.01
CA SER A 333 -1.39 -20.05 5.50
C SER A 333 -1.32 -19.06 6.66
N ARG A 334 -0.40 -18.10 6.59
CA ARG A 334 -0.44 -16.94 7.50
C ARG A 334 0.07 -15.69 6.82
N VAL A 335 -0.45 -14.55 7.25
CA VAL A 335 0.01 -13.25 6.76
C VAL A 335 1.38 -12.95 7.37
N VAL A 336 2.34 -12.62 6.51
CA VAL A 336 3.70 -12.24 6.91
C VAL A 336 4.05 -10.81 6.53
N MET A 337 3.27 -10.18 5.66
CA MET A 337 3.52 -8.82 5.20
C MET A 337 2.22 -8.15 4.74
N GLY A 338 2.06 -6.88 5.10
CA GLY A 338 1.11 -5.96 4.48
C GLY A 338 1.85 -5.10 3.48
N LEU A 339 1.43 -5.09 2.22
CA LEU A 339 2.12 -4.46 1.10
C LEU A 339 1.21 -3.45 0.41
N MET A 340 1.67 -2.21 0.28
CA MET A 340 1.00 -1.18 -0.52
C MET A 340 1.81 -0.92 -1.80
N VAL A 341 1.17 -1.06 -2.96
CA VAL A 341 1.73 -0.68 -4.28
C VAL A 341 0.69 0.12 -5.04
N GLY A 342 0.68 1.43 -4.79
CA GLY A 342 -0.28 2.38 -5.35
C GLY A 342 0.43 3.62 -5.86
N ALA A 343 -0.07 4.81 -5.49
CA ALA A 343 0.61 6.07 -5.81
C ALA A 343 2.03 6.12 -5.22
N GLY A 344 2.18 5.61 -4.00
CA GLY A 344 3.45 5.28 -3.39
C GLY A 344 3.54 3.79 -3.02
N SER A 345 4.58 3.42 -2.28
CA SER A 345 4.76 2.06 -1.78
C SER A 345 5.30 2.02 -0.36
N ASN A 346 4.79 1.10 0.44
CA ASN A 346 5.26 0.80 1.79
C ASN A 346 5.01 -0.68 2.12
N ALA A 347 5.65 -1.18 3.17
CA ALA A 347 5.39 -2.51 3.71
C ALA A 347 5.36 -2.50 5.24
N THR A 348 4.55 -3.40 5.80
CA THR A 348 4.52 -3.74 7.23
C THR A 348 4.83 -5.22 7.40
N VAL A 349 5.66 -5.55 8.40
CA VAL A 349 5.99 -6.94 8.78
C VAL A 349 6.01 -7.10 10.30
N PRO A 350 5.73 -8.30 10.84
CA PRO A 350 6.02 -8.61 12.23
C PRO A 350 7.53 -8.69 12.45
N MET A 351 8.01 -8.11 13.55
CA MET A 351 9.40 -8.21 14.00
C MET A 351 9.44 -8.40 15.52
N LYS A 352 10.49 -9.03 16.01
CA LYS A 352 10.76 -9.12 17.44
C LYS A 352 11.14 -7.75 17.97
N VAL A 353 10.63 -7.40 19.15
CA VAL A 353 10.93 -6.12 19.81
C VAL A 353 12.44 -6.00 20.11
N SER A 354 13.11 -7.13 20.37
CA SER A 354 14.56 -7.24 20.59
C SER A 354 15.41 -6.92 19.36
N ASP A 355 14.86 -7.06 18.15
CA ASP A 355 15.56 -6.78 16.88
C ASP A 355 15.47 -5.28 16.50
N LEU A 356 14.73 -4.48 17.26
CA LEU A 356 14.47 -3.07 16.99
C LEU A 356 15.30 -2.15 17.88
N HIS A 357 15.62 -0.96 17.36
CA HIS A 357 16.34 0.07 18.11
C HIS A 357 15.64 0.38 19.45
N PRO A 358 16.35 0.38 20.60
CA PRO A 358 15.75 0.53 21.92
C PRO A 358 14.90 1.79 22.11
N SER A 359 15.29 2.92 21.50
CA SER A 359 14.52 4.17 21.62
C SER A 359 13.14 4.11 20.96
N LYS A 360 12.90 3.14 20.07
CA LYS A 360 11.61 2.91 19.43
C LYS A 360 10.75 1.94 20.22
N THR A 361 11.32 1.23 21.20
CA THR A 361 10.65 0.15 21.93
C THR A 361 10.45 0.43 23.41
N GLU A 362 10.80 1.63 23.88
CA GLU A 362 10.65 2.07 25.27
C GLU A 362 9.22 1.88 25.80
N PHE A 363 8.20 2.06 24.96
CA PHE A 363 6.80 1.88 25.37
C PHE A 363 6.38 0.41 25.56
N PHE A 364 7.17 -0.58 25.11
CA PHE A 364 6.97 -2.00 25.45
C PHE A 364 7.60 -2.38 26.80
N THR A 365 8.60 -1.62 27.26
CA THR A 365 9.42 -1.95 28.45
C THR A 365 8.95 -1.25 29.72
N GLN A 366 7.90 -0.43 29.66
CA GLN A 366 7.32 0.16 30.87
C GLN A 366 6.81 -0.97 31.78
N PRO A 367 7.35 -1.11 33.01
CA PRO A 367 6.85 -2.10 33.94
C PRO A 367 5.40 -1.74 34.25
N GLN A 368 4.46 -2.60 33.87
CA GLN A 368 3.13 -2.55 34.43
C GLN A 368 3.30 -2.66 35.95
N HIS A 369 2.98 -1.59 36.67
CA HIS A 369 3.24 -1.45 38.09
C HIS A 369 2.81 -2.69 38.88
N TYR A 370 3.70 -3.09 39.78
CA TYR A 370 3.49 -3.97 40.94
C TYR A 370 2.03 -3.99 41.38
N HIS A 371 1.39 -5.16 41.39
CA HIS A 371 0.24 -5.38 42.26
C HIS A 371 0.75 -5.16 43.70
N ILE A 372 0.39 -4.03 44.30
CA ILE A 372 0.40 -3.89 45.76
C ILE A 372 -0.96 -4.39 46.20
N ASP A 373 -0.98 -5.64 46.62
CA ASP A 373 -2.14 -6.26 47.24
C ASP A 373 -2.49 -5.42 48.47
N HIS A 374 -3.79 -5.17 48.67
CA HIS A 374 -4.34 -4.56 49.88
C HIS A 374 -4.25 -5.55 51.05
N GLN A 375 -3.04 -5.86 51.48
CA GLN A 375 -2.67 -6.48 52.75
C GLN A 375 -1.13 -6.50 52.74
N GLY A 376 -0.50 -5.56 53.45
CA GLY A 376 0.95 -5.39 53.45
C GLY A 376 1.72 -6.61 53.96
N GLN A 377 1.95 -7.59 53.09
CA GLN A 377 2.85 -8.71 53.33
C GLN A 377 3.72 -8.94 52.08
N ASN A 378 5.02 -8.66 52.25
CA ASN A 378 6.06 -9.00 51.29
C ASN A 378 6.21 -10.52 51.22
N SER A 379 5.74 -11.16 50.15
CA SER A 379 6.14 -12.52 49.79
C SER A 379 7.33 -12.46 48.82
N SER A 380 8.53 -12.32 49.38
CA SER A 380 9.75 -12.65 48.66
C SER A 380 9.93 -14.18 48.62
N SER A 381 9.34 -14.82 47.63
CA SER A 381 9.70 -16.19 47.22
C SER A 381 9.74 -16.23 45.70
N ALA A 382 10.91 -15.86 45.18
CA ALA A 382 11.29 -16.07 43.79
C ALA A 382 11.43 -17.58 43.55
N GLU A 383 10.33 -18.22 43.19
CA GLU A 383 10.38 -19.47 42.46
C GLU A 383 10.78 -19.13 41.02
N LYS A 384 12.05 -19.42 40.71
CA LYS A 384 12.56 -19.45 39.34
C LYS A 384 11.85 -20.57 38.58
N GLU A 385 10.62 -20.32 38.15
CA GLU A 385 10.07 -21.04 37.03
C GLU A 385 10.81 -20.56 35.78
N THR A 386 11.42 -21.50 35.08
CA THR A 386 12.01 -21.31 33.76
C THR A 386 10.87 -21.09 32.76
N GLU A 387 10.23 -19.93 32.83
CA GLU A 387 9.42 -19.42 31.74
C GLU A 387 10.39 -19.14 30.60
N THR A 388 10.18 -19.84 29.49
CA THR A 388 10.78 -19.46 28.22
C THR A 388 10.18 -18.09 27.92
N GLU A 389 10.92 -17.00 28.16
CA GLU A 389 10.48 -15.65 27.83
C GLU A 389 10.00 -15.67 26.38
N ILE A 390 8.68 -15.59 26.17
CA ILE A 390 8.11 -15.52 24.83
C ILE A 390 8.51 -14.14 24.31
N GLU A 391 9.46 -14.15 23.38
CA GLU A 391 9.98 -12.94 22.75
C GLU A 391 8.82 -12.18 22.10
N THR A 392 8.57 -10.95 22.58
CA THR A 392 7.43 -10.15 22.12
C THR A 392 7.65 -9.70 20.67
N GLU A 393 6.64 -9.91 19.82
CA GLU A 393 6.62 -9.41 18.45
C GLU A 393 5.70 -8.19 18.33
N THR A 394 5.98 -7.33 17.35
CA THR A 394 5.16 -6.16 16.99
C THR A 394 5.09 -6.02 15.47
N LEU A 395 3.99 -5.48 14.96
CA LEU A 395 3.93 -5.01 13.58
C LEU A 395 4.77 -3.75 13.40
N VAL A 396 5.64 -3.74 12.40
CA VAL A 396 6.56 -2.65 12.09
C VAL A 396 6.22 -2.06 10.74
N SER A 397 5.93 -0.76 10.69
CA SER A 397 5.85 -0.01 9.43
C SER A 397 7.26 0.37 8.99
N THR A 398 7.68 -0.13 7.83
CA THR A 398 9.09 -0.10 7.42
C THR A 398 9.52 1.22 6.80
N GLU A 399 8.59 1.94 6.15
CA GLU A 399 8.89 3.10 5.30
C GLU A 399 10.04 2.79 4.32
N TRP A 400 10.00 1.60 3.71
CA TRP A 400 11.11 1.00 2.96
C TRP A 400 11.56 1.78 1.71
N THR A 401 10.85 2.83 1.32
CA THR A 401 11.18 3.65 0.16
C THR A 401 12.04 4.86 0.49
N LEU A 402 12.26 5.20 1.77
CA LEU A 402 13.13 6.33 2.13
C LEU A 402 14.59 6.04 1.78
N LEU A 403 15.41 7.11 1.81
CA LEU A 403 16.80 7.12 1.37
C LEU A 403 17.65 5.97 1.94
N LEU A 404 17.69 5.79 3.27
CA LEU A 404 18.58 4.79 3.88
C LEU A 404 18.15 3.35 3.53
N SER A 405 16.85 3.05 3.56
CA SER A 405 16.31 1.77 3.08
C SER A 405 16.58 1.52 1.59
N SER A 406 16.66 2.59 0.80
CA SER A 406 16.92 2.52 -0.64
C SER A 406 18.41 2.44 -1.00
N GLN A 407 19.33 2.48 -0.03
CA GLN A 407 20.77 2.57 -0.29
C GLN A 407 21.31 1.47 -1.23
N PRO A 408 20.89 0.20 -1.13
CA PRO A 408 21.31 -0.83 -2.09
C PRO A 408 20.99 -0.52 -3.55
N LEU A 409 19.91 0.23 -3.83
CA LEU A 409 19.58 0.65 -5.20
C LEU A 409 20.57 1.69 -5.73
N LEU A 410 21.09 2.55 -4.85
CA LEU A 410 22.10 3.55 -5.18
C LEU A 410 23.46 2.88 -5.40
N ASP A 411 23.87 2.02 -4.48
CA ASP A 411 25.17 1.32 -4.52
C ASP A 411 25.30 0.41 -5.75
N MET A 412 24.19 -0.22 -6.15
CA MET A 412 24.13 -1.07 -7.35
C MET A 412 23.85 -0.28 -8.64
N ASN A 413 23.80 1.05 -8.57
CA ASN A 413 23.51 1.96 -9.69
C ASN A 413 22.26 1.56 -10.49
N ILE A 414 21.18 1.20 -9.78
CA ILE A 414 19.89 0.82 -10.36
C ILE A 414 19.14 2.06 -10.88
N LEU A 415 19.36 3.22 -10.27
CA LEU A 415 18.77 4.48 -10.73
C LEU A 415 19.43 4.94 -12.04
N THR A 416 18.63 4.92 -13.10
CA THR A 416 19.03 5.37 -14.43
C THR A 416 19.07 6.90 -14.53
N LYS A 417 19.55 7.41 -15.67
CA LYS A 417 19.54 8.85 -15.95
C LYS A 417 18.14 9.46 -15.90
N TRP A 418 17.09 8.72 -16.26
CA TRP A 418 15.70 9.21 -16.25
C TRP A 418 15.15 9.27 -14.82
N ASP A 419 15.47 8.27 -13.99
CA ASP A 419 15.12 8.29 -12.57
C ASP A 419 15.74 9.51 -11.88
N LYS A 420 17.01 9.81 -12.18
CA LYS A 420 17.73 10.98 -11.65
C LYS A 420 17.14 12.31 -12.14
N ILE A 421 16.53 12.36 -13.33
CA ILE A 421 15.82 13.56 -13.80
C ILE A 421 14.55 13.75 -12.97
N LEU A 422 13.77 12.69 -12.80
CA LEU A 422 12.52 12.68 -12.04
C LEU A 422 12.75 13.03 -10.56
N GLU A 423 13.81 12.47 -9.95
CA GLU A 423 14.24 12.76 -8.59
C GLU A 423 14.54 14.26 -8.39
N ARG A 424 15.32 14.88 -9.30
CA ARG A 424 15.66 16.32 -9.21
C ARG A 424 14.45 17.23 -9.31
N GLN A 425 13.37 16.76 -9.95
CA GLN A 425 12.12 17.49 -10.09
C GLN A 425 11.15 17.24 -8.92
N SER A 426 11.43 16.23 -8.08
CA SER A 426 10.62 15.87 -6.92
C SER A 426 10.92 16.76 -5.72
N LYS A 427 10.01 16.83 -4.74
CA LYS A 427 10.12 17.70 -3.57
C LYS A 427 9.94 16.91 -2.25
N PRO A 428 10.96 16.88 -1.36
CA PRO A 428 12.36 17.24 -1.62
C PRO A 428 13.06 16.22 -2.54
N PRO A 429 14.04 16.62 -3.37
CA PRO A 429 14.84 15.69 -4.16
C PRO A 429 15.55 14.66 -3.27
N GLY A 430 15.63 13.40 -3.73
CA GLY A 430 16.32 12.32 -3.00
C GLY A 430 15.60 11.78 -1.75
N PHE A 431 14.39 12.25 -1.46
CA PHE A 431 13.65 11.84 -0.27
C PHE A 431 13.32 10.33 -0.24
N GLN A 432 12.81 9.80 -1.34
CA GLN A 432 12.39 8.39 -1.47
C GLN A 432 12.88 7.76 -2.78
N PRO A 433 14.18 7.40 -2.89
CA PRO A 433 14.78 6.95 -4.16
C PRO A 433 14.09 5.74 -4.78
N MET A 434 13.70 4.75 -3.96
CA MET A 434 12.98 3.58 -4.46
C MET A 434 11.57 3.95 -4.94
N GLU A 435 10.91 4.93 -4.32
CA GLU A 435 9.56 5.33 -4.73
C GLU A 435 9.53 5.91 -6.15
N TYR A 436 10.58 6.60 -6.60
CA TYR A 436 10.71 7.08 -7.98
C TYR A 436 10.66 5.96 -9.04
N ILE A 437 10.98 4.73 -8.64
CA ILE A 437 10.96 3.54 -9.51
C ILE A 437 9.62 2.81 -9.40
N VAL A 438 9.09 2.68 -8.19
CA VAL A 438 7.96 1.78 -7.89
C VAL A 438 6.61 2.48 -7.69
N GLY A 439 6.64 3.78 -7.41
CA GLY A 439 5.46 4.58 -7.11
C GLY A 439 4.64 4.89 -8.36
N GLY A 440 3.35 4.59 -8.32
CA GLY A 440 2.40 4.91 -9.38
C GLY A 440 2.29 6.40 -9.67
N ARG A 441 2.69 7.29 -8.74
CA ARG A 441 2.76 8.74 -9.01
C ARG A 441 3.87 9.13 -9.99
N TYR A 442 4.86 8.25 -10.21
CA TYR A 442 6.05 8.54 -11.01
C TYR A 442 6.17 7.70 -12.29
N MET A 443 5.55 6.52 -12.34
CA MET A 443 5.66 5.60 -13.47
C MET A 443 5.28 6.24 -14.82
N GLY A 444 4.18 6.99 -14.87
CA GLY A 444 3.77 7.73 -16.07
C GLY A 444 4.81 8.75 -16.56
N GLU A 445 5.35 9.54 -15.63
CA GLU A 445 6.36 10.56 -15.94
C GLU A 445 7.68 9.93 -16.39
N LEU A 446 8.09 8.82 -15.76
CA LEU A 446 9.28 8.09 -16.15
C LEU A 446 9.16 7.55 -17.59
N VAL A 447 8.01 6.99 -17.96
CA VAL A 447 7.75 6.55 -19.34
C VAL A 447 7.78 7.74 -20.30
N ARG A 448 7.18 8.87 -19.93
CA ARG A 448 7.20 10.10 -20.74
C ARG A 448 8.64 10.56 -21.00
N LEU A 449 9.47 10.63 -19.96
CA LEU A 449 10.87 11.05 -20.05
C LEU A 449 11.68 10.14 -20.99
N ILE A 450 11.51 8.81 -20.88
CA ILE A 450 12.22 7.84 -21.73
C ILE A 450 11.78 7.97 -23.20
N VAL A 451 10.47 8.04 -23.45
CA VAL A 451 9.92 8.15 -24.81
C VAL A 451 10.30 9.48 -25.45
N LEU A 452 10.23 10.59 -24.70
CA LEU A 452 10.63 11.90 -25.18
C LEU A 452 12.12 11.92 -25.57
N ASP A 453 12.98 11.35 -24.73
CA ASP A 453 14.42 11.25 -24.99
C ASP A 453 14.70 10.41 -26.25
N TYR A 454 14.03 9.27 -26.41
CA TYR A 454 14.18 8.44 -27.61
C TYR A 454 13.70 9.17 -28.88
N PHE A 455 12.51 9.76 -28.86
CA PHE A 455 11.95 10.46 -30.02
C PHE A 455 12.81 11.65 -30.45
N THR A 456 13.32 12.42 -29.51
CA THR A 456 14.05 13.66 -29.81
C THR A 456 15.53 13.41 -30.08
N ASN A 457 16.20 12.63 -29.25
CA ASN A 457 17.66 12.48 -29.31
C ASN A 457 18.11 11.30 -30.17
N VAL A 458 17.30 10.24 -30.28
CA VAL A 458 17.59 9.06 -31.12
C VAL A 458 16.94 9.19 -32.48
N LEU A 459 15.61 9.35 -32.52
CA LEU A 459 14.87 9.45 -33.80
C LEU A 459 14.92 10.84 -34.45
N ARG A 460 15.48 11.84 -33.75
CA ARG A 460 15.64 13.23 -34.25
C ARG A 460 14.32 13.87 -34.68
N ILE A 461 13.23 13.51 -34.02
CA ILE A 461 11.92 14.12 -34.25
C ILE A 461 11.90 15.50 -33.59
N PRO A 462 11.58 16.58 -34.34
CA PRO A 462 11.45 17.92 -33.78
C PRO A 462 10.43 17.99 -32.65
N THR A 463 10.75 18.68 -31.56
CA THR A 463 9.86 18.77 -30.39
C THR A 463 8.56 19.48 -30.69
N ASP A 464 8.55 20.42 -31.63
CA ASP A 464 7.37 21.22 -31.98
C ASP A 464 6.27 20.41 -32.69
N VAL A 465 6.60 19.27 -33.29
CA VAL A 465 5.59 18.37 -33.88
C VAL A 465 5.02 17.37 -32.88
N LEU A 466 5.74 17.06 -31.80
CA LEU A 466 5.31 16.06 -30.81
C LEU A 466 3.99 16.46 -30.10
N PRO A 467 3.17 15.49 -29.67
CA PRO A 467 2.03 15.76 -28.81
C PRO A 467 2.46 16.53 -27.56
N TRP A 468 1.75 17.60 -27.24
CA TRP A 468 2.10 18.50 -26.13
C TRP A 468 2.18 17.78 -24.78
N ARG A 469 1.37 16.73 -24.57
CA ARG A 469 1.43 15.87 -23.38
C ARG A 469 2.74 15.10 -23.22
N LEU A 470 3.48 14.86 -24.30
CA LEU A 470 4.84 14.31 -24.20
C LEU A 470 5.86 15.37 -23.76
N LEU A 471 5.55 16.66 -23.92
CA LEU A 471 6.43 17.79 -23.56
C LEU A 471 6.16 18.29 -22.14
N GLU A 472 4.95 18.12 -21.64
CA GLU A 472 4.52 18.55 -20.31
C GLU A 472 4.88 17.52 -19.22
N THR A 473 5.49 17.97 -18.13
CA THR A 473 5.71 17.15 -16.93
C THR A 473 4.39 16.63 -16.39
N GLY A 474 4.28 15.32 -16.18
CA GLY A 474 3.04 14.67 -15.76
C GLY A 474 2.01 14.46 -16.87
N GLY A 475 2.32 14.82 -18.13
CA GLY A 475 1.38 14.71 -19.25
C GLY A 475 0.99 13.27 -19.61
N LEU A 476 1.76 12.27 -19.16
CA LEU A 476 1.36 10.85 -19.15
C LEU A 476 1.17 10.37 -17.72
N THR A 477 -0.05 9.94 -17.38
CA THR A 477 -0.37 9.37 -16.07
C THR A 477 -0.26 7.84 -16.10
N THR A 478 -0.05 7.23 -14.93
CA THR A 478 -0.02 5.77 -14.79
C THR A 478 -1.36 5.13 -15.11
N ASP A 479 -2.48 5.80 -14.78
CA ASP A 479 -3.83 5.48 -15.26
C ASP A 479 -3.85 5.39 -16.79
N PHE A 480 -3.36 6.44 -17.46
CA PHE A 480 -3.43 6.53 -18.91
C PHE A 480 -2.66 5.38 -19.56
N LEU A 481 -1.47 5.07 -19.03
CA LEU A 481 -0.67 3.93 -19.48
C LEU A 481 -1.41 2.61 -19.26
N SER A 482 -1.96 2.40 -18.06
CA SER A 482 -2.69 1.19 -17.68
C SER A 482 -3.89 0.93 -18.60
N LEU A 483 -4.74 1.95 -18.80
CA LEU A 483 -6.00 1.83 -19.52
C LEU A 483 -5.83 1.82 -21.04
N ASN A 484 -4.84 2.55 -21.58
CA ASN A 484 -4.75 2.81 -23.02
C ASN A 484 -3.53 2.20 -23.69
N VAL A 485 -2.43 1.98 -22.97
CA VAL A 485 -1.16 1.54 -23.55
C VAL A 485 -0.85 0.09 -23.22
N ALA A 486 -1.03 -0.31 -21.96
CA ALA A 486 -0.66 -1.64 -21.47
C ALA A 486 -1.70 -2.71 -21.82
N PHE A 487 -2.94 -2.32 -22.11
CA PHE A 487 -3.99 -3.25 -22.50
C PHE A 487 -3.69 -3.91 -23.86
N SER A 488 -3.82 -5.23 -23.93
CA SER A 488 -3.71 -6.03 -25.15
C SER A 488 -4.95 -6.92 -25.24
N SER A 489 -5.65 -6.86 -26.37
CA SER A 489 -6.82 -7.68 -26.69
C SER A 489 -6.49 -9.17 -26.79
N SER A 490 -5.22 -9.51 -26.98
CA SER A 490 -4.71 -10.87 -27.14
C SER A 490 -4.14 -11.38 -25.83
N SER A 491 -4.99 -11.54 -24.81
CA SER A 491 -4.60 -12.20 -23.57
C SER A 491 -5.25 -13.59 -23.52
N PRO A 492 -4.59 -14.66 -24.02
CA PRO A 492 -4.94 -16.01 -23.61
C PRO A 492 -4.51 -16.18 -22.15
N SER A 493 -5.41 -16.73 -21.35
CA SER A 493 -5.04 -17.40 -20.11
C SER A 493 -3.93 -18.42 -20.39
N SER A 494 -2.90 -18.40 -19.54
CA SER A 494 -1.82 -19.40 -19.42
C SER A 494 -0.79 -19.52 -20.55
N SER A 495 0.48 -19.42 -20.14
CA SER A 495 1.64 -20.15 -20.67
C SER A 495 2.00 -19.98 -22.16
N SER A 496 2.55 -18.83 -22.54
CA SER A 496 3.80 -18.74 -23.34
C SER A 496 4.10 -17.28 -23.71
N ALA A 497 5.04 -16.66 -23.00
CA ALA A 497 5.61 -15.36 -23.37
C ALA A 497 6.47 -15.42 -24.66
N SER A 498 6.45 -16.54 -25.37
CA SER A 498 7.26 -16.85 -26.55
C SER A 498 6.42 -17.10 -27.81
N GLY A 499 5.10 -16.84 -27.78
CA GLY A 499 4.17 -17.27 -28.83
C GLY A 499 3.40 -16.18 -29.57
N ILE A 500 3.61 -14.88 -29.29
CA ILE A 500 2.97 -13.82 -30.08
C ILE A 500 3.74 -13.70 -31.40
N SER A 501 3.08 -13.96 -32.53
CA SER A 501 3.74 -13.80 -33.83
C SER A 501 4.07 -12.32 -34.06
N ALA A 502 5.13 -12.03 -34.83
CA ALA A 502 5.48 -10.65 -35.16
C ALA A 502 4.32 -9.89 -35.85
N TRP A 503 3.45 -10.63 -36.55
CA TRP A 503 2.25 -10.10 -37.19
C TRP A 503 1.20 -9.64 -36.17
N ASP A 504 0.89 -10.46 -35.17
CA ASP A 504 -0.08 -10.12 -34.11
C ASP A 504 0.35 -8.87 -33.34
N LYS A 505 1.65 -8.75 -33.07
CA LYS A 505 2.22 -7.57 -32.40
C LYS A 505 2.03 -6.29 -33.23
N HIS A 506 2.30 -6.34 -34.54
CA HIS A 506 2.14 -5.18 -35.41
C HIS A 506 0.67 -4.72 -35.50
N GLU A 507 -0.28 -5.66 -35.57
CA GLU A 507 -1.71 -5.34 -35.61
C GLU A 507 -2.18 -4.66 -34.31
N GLU A 508 -1.73 -5.15 -33.14
CA GLU A 508 -2.01 -4.53 -31.86
C GLU A 508 -1.41 -3.13 -31.72
N ASP A 509 -0.20 -2.92 -32.24
CA ASP A 509 0.46 -1.61 -32.21
C ASP A 509 -0.21 -0.64 -33.20
N GLU A 510 -0.75 -1.11 -34.33
CA GLU A 510 -1.57 -0.30 -35.24
C GLU A 510 -2.91 0.10 -34.59
N ALA A 511 -3.54 -0.82 -33.86
CA ALA A 511 -4.75 -0.52 -33.08
C ALA A 511 -4.47 0.52 -31.99
N LEU A 512 -3.36 0.37 -31.26
CA LEU A 512 -2.90 1.35 -30.28
C LEU A 512 -2.61 2.70 -30.93
N ALA A 513 -1.98 2.73 -32.10
CA ALA A 513 -1.72 3.98 -32.83
C ALA A 513 -3.02 4.75 -33.12
N LYS A 514 -4.11 4.06 -33.48
CA LYS A 514 -5.43 4.69 -33.67
C LYS A 514 -5.95 5.32 -32.39
N GLU A 515 -5.86 4.62 -31.26
CA GLU A 515 -6.27 5.15 -29.94
C GLU A 515 -5.42 6.37 -29.54
N LEU A 516 -4.09 6.28 -29.72
CA LEU A 516 -3.17 7.36 -29.40
C LEU A 516 -3.39 8.59 -30.29
N ASN A 517 -3.78 8.43 -31.55
CA ASN A 517 -4.15 9.56 -32.41
C ASN A 517 -5.41 10.29 -31.93
N GLN A 518 -6.29 9.63 -31.18
CA GLN A 518 -7.47 10.27 -30.59
C GLN A 518 -7.14 10.96 -29.26
N ARG A 519 -6.34 10.32 -28.40
CA ARG A 519 -6.08 10.81 -27.02
C ARG A 519 -4.80 11.63 -26.83
N LEU A 520 -3.81 11.41 -27.69
CA LEU A 520 -2.49 12.05 -27.68
C LEU A 520 -2.19 12.68 -29.05
N SER A 521 -3.16 13.45 -29.56
CA SER A 521 -3.02 14.17 -30.83
C SER A 521 -2.06 15.36 -30.70
N SER A 522 -1.58 15.82 -31.85
CA SER A 522 -0.77 17.03 -31.98
C SER A 522 -1.41 17.95 -33.01
N ALA A 523 -1.27 19.26 -32.81
CA ALA A 523 -1.74 20.26 -33.75
C ALA A 523 -0.81 20.45 -34.96
N LYS A 524 0.40 19.86 -34.95
CA LYS A 524 1.47 20.16 -35.92
C LYS A 524 1.97 18.92 -36.68
N GLY A 525 1.06 18.22 -37.37
CA GLY A 525 1.41 17.20 -38.37
C GLY A 525 1.97 15.88 -37.82
N TRP A 526 1.93 15.65 -36.50
CA TRP A 526 2.28 14.36 -35.92
C TRP A 526 1.14 13.36 -36.03
N THR A 527 1.53 12.12 -36.35
CA THR A 527 0.64 10.96 -36.39
C THR A 527 1.33 9.77 -35.74
N TRP A 528 0.63 9.14 -34.81
CA TRP A 528 1.01 7.83 -34.28
C TRP A 528 0.82 6.76 -35.37
N ASN A 529 1.84 5.93 -35.54
CA ASN A 529 1.81 4.72 -36.36
C ASN A 529 2.19 3.52 -35.48
N ALA A 530 2.08 2.29 -36.01
CA ALA A 530 2.43 1.08 -35.25
C ALA A 530 3.81 1.15 -34.60
N GLU A 531 4.83 1.63 -35.31
CA GLU A 531 6.20 1.72 -34.77
C GLU A 531 6.29 2.63 -33.52
N LYS A 532 5.77 3.86 -33.60
CA LYS A 532 5.80 4.82 -32.47
C LYS A 532 4.93 4.36 -31.30
N ALA A 533 3.78 3.76 -31.59
CA ALA A 533 2.91 3.17 -30.59
C ALA A 533 3.59 1.99 -29.87
N GLY A 534 4.25 1.12 -30.64
CA GLY A 534 5.02 0.00 -30.13
C GLY A 534 6.22 0.43 -29.27
N ILE A 535 6.86 1.56 -29.59
CA ILE A 535 7.89 2.18 -28.73
C ILE A 535 7.31 2.57 -27.38
N LEU A 536 6.20 3.32 -27.35
CA LEU A 536 5.54 3.72 -26.11
C LEU A 536 5.12 2.49 -25.27
N ARG A 537 4.51 1.48 -25.92
CA ARG A 537 4.12 0.22 -25.26
C ARG A 537 5.32 -0.53 -24.68
N THR A 538 6.42 -0.61 -25.44
CA THR A 538 7.66 -1.29 -25.01
C THR A 538 8.27 -0.60 -23.78
N VAL A 539 8.36 0.73 -23.79
CA VAL A 539 8.88 1.51 -22.66
C VAL A 539 7.98 1.34 -21.44
N ALA A 540 6.65 1.45 -21.60
CA ALA A 540 5.69 1.27 -20.53
C ALA A 540 5.79 -0.11 -19.88
N PHE A 541 5.94 -1.17 -20.70
CA PHE A 541 6.17 -2.52 -20.20
C PHE A 541 7.49 -2.62 -19.43
N ALA A 542 8.59 -2.09 -19.97
CA ALA A 542 9.90 -2.16 -19.31
C ALA A 542 9.91 -1.44 -17.94
N VAL A 543 9.30 -0.25 -17.85
CA VAL A 543 9.19 0.49 -16.59
C VAL A 543 8.34 -0.27 -15.58
N MET A 544 7.16 -0.78 -15.99
CA MET A 544 6.30 -1.58 -15.10
C MET A 544 6.99 -2.86 -14.63
N SER A 545 7.66 -3.59 -15.53
CA SER A 545 8.39 -4.80 -15.17
C SER A 545 9.52 -4.52 -14.19
N ARG A 546 10.24 -3.40 -14.35
CA ARG A 546 11.28 -2.98 -13.39
C ARG A 546 10.69 -2.63 -12.03
N SER A 547 9.58 -1.91 -11.99
CA SER A 547 8.83 -1.63 -10.76
C SER A 547 8.47 -2.93 -10.02
N ALA A 548 7.84 -3.88 -10.73
CA ALA A 548 7.47 -5.17 -10.16
C ALA A 548 8.69 -5.97 -9.67
N ALA A 549 9.78 -5.98 -10.43
CA ALA A 549 11.01 -6.68 -10.05
C ALA A 549 11.67 -6.09 -8.79
N VAL A 550 11.71 -4.76 -8.67
CA VAL A 550 12.26 -4.08 -7.49
C VAL A 550 11.40 -4.32 -6.25
N ILE A 551 10.06 -4.28 -6.38
CA ILE A 551 9.16 -4.67 -5.28
C ILE A 551 9.36 -6.15 -4.90
N ALA A 552 9.55 -7.06 -5.86
CA ALA A 552 9.83 -8.46 -5.56
C ALA A 552 11.13 -8.61 -4.74
N ALA A 553 12.19 -7.92 -5.15
CA ALA A 553 13.47 -7.96 -4.46
C ALA A 553 13.38 -7.40 -3.04
N ALA A 554 12.66 -6.29 -2.85
CA ALA A 554 12.41 -5.74 -1.52
C ALA A 554 11.52 -6.64 -0.66
N THR A 555 10.51 -7.30 -1.24
CA THR A 555 9.64 -8.25 -0.54
C THR A 555 10.44 -9.44 -0.04
N VAL A 556 11.24 -10.07 -0.91
CA VAL A 556 12.12 -11.19 -0.57
C VAL A 556 13.18 -10.76 0.45
N GLY A 557 13.82 -9.61 0.25
CA GLY A 557 14.81 -9.06 1.18
C GLY A 557 14.23 -8.78 2.57
N LEU A 558 13.00 -8.25 2.64
CA LEU A 558 12.33 -7.98 3.91
C LEU A 558 11.90 -9.26 4.64
N LEU A 559 11.39 -10.26 3.92
CA LEU A 559 11.10 -11.57 4.53
C LEU A 559 12.36 -12.31 4.98
N ALA A 560 13.50 -12.11 4.32
CA ALA A 560 14.78 -12.62 4.81
C ALA A 560 15.25 -11.86 6.06
N CYS A 561 15.03 -10.54 6.11
CA CYS A 561 15.32 -9.71 7.29
C CYS A 561 14.55 -10.17 8.54
N THR A 562 13.29 -10.60 8.39
CA THR A 562 12.47 -11.11 9.50
C THR A 562 12.70 -12.60 9.81
N GLY A 563 13.63 -13.26 9.11
CA GLY A 563 13.91 -14.69 9.29
C GLY A 563 12.84 -15.63 8.73
N GLU A 564 11.91 -15.12 7.93
CA GLU A 564 10.84 -15.92 7.35
C GLU A 564 11.34 -16.86 6.27
N ILE A 565 12.32 -16.38 5.49
CA ILE A 565 13.04 -17.14 4.48
C ILE A 565 14.55 -16.96 4.66
N GLN A 566 15.33 -17.79 4.01
CA GLN A 566 16.79 -17.71 4.01
C GLN A 566 17.30 -17.40 2.61
N LEU A 567 18.18 -16.40 2.53
CA LEU A 567 18.96 -16.09 1.33
C LEU A 567 20.40 -16.49 1.53
N LYS A 568 20.98 -17.14 0.53
CA LYS A 568 22.42 -17.43 0.47
C LYS A 568 23.19 -16.21 0.00
N ASP A 569 24.38 -16.03 0.55
CA ASP A 569 25.31 -14.98 0.16
C ASP A 569 25.78 -15.19 -1.30
N PRO A 570 25.51 -14.25 -2.21
CA PRO A 570 25.95 -14.38 -3.60
C PRO A 570 27.48 -14.37 -3.78
N ALA A 571 28.25 -13.83 -2.84
CA ALA A 571 29.71 -13.78 -2.91
C ALA A 571 30.36 -15.13 -2.54
N ASN A 572 29.69 -15.94 -1.74
CA ASN A 572 30.11 -17.30 -1.44
C ASN A 572 29.55 -18.20 -2.56
N GLY A 573 30.29 -18.28 -3.66
CA GLY A 573 29.96 -19.05 -4.86
C GLY A 573 29.95 -20.56 -4.64
N ASP A 574 29.17 -21.06 -3.68
CA ASP A 574 28.89 -22.48 -3.57
C ASP A 574 28.06 -22.89 -4.79
N ASP A 575 28.74 -23.58 -5.70
CA ASP A 575 28.19 -24.16 -6.91
C ASP A 575 26.84 -24.85 -6.64
N ILE A 576 25.91 -24.65 -7.56
CA ILE A 576 24.64 -25.39 -7.65
C ILE A 576 24.99 -26.83 -8.07
N ALA A 577 25.55 -27.62 -7.16
CA ALA A 577 25.77 -29.05 -7.34
C ALA A 577 26.02 -29.75 -6.00
N THR A 578 25.03 -30.53 -5.56
CA THR A 578 25.18 -31.75 -4.73
C THR A 578 26.00 -31.63 -3.44
N THR A 579 25.33 -31.49 -2.29
CA THR A 579 25.30 -32.49 -1.19
C THR A 579 24.82 -31.84 0.11
N THR A 580 23.62 -32.21 0.56
CA THR A 580 23.35 -32.29 1.99
C THR A 580 22.57 -33.57 2.25
N ASN A 581 23.26 -34.53 2.87
CA ASN A 581 22.62 -35.66 3.54
C ASN A 581 21.57 -35.11 4.51
N PRO A 582 20.34 -35.64 4.52
CA PRO A 582 19.33 -35.25 5.51
C PRO A 582 19.64 -35.95 6.83
N SER A 583 20.61 -35.44 7.57
CA SER A 583 20.92 -35.93 8.91
C SER A 583 21.31 -34.76 9.80
N HIS A 584 20.45 -34.52 10.81
CA HIS A 584 20.50 -33.47 11.84
C HIS A 584 19.90 -32.11 11.48
N ILE A 585 18.60 -32.10 11.19
CA ILE A 585 17.74 -30.96 11.55
C ILE A 585 16.92 -31.44 12.75
N SER A 586 17.12 -30.82 13.90
CA SER A 586 16.34 -31.08 15.11
C SER A 586 14.88 -30.73 14.86
N ASP A 587 14.05 -31.76 14.82
CA ASP A 587 12.59 -31.69 14.74
C ASP A 587 12.02 -30.87 15.92
N ASN A 588 11.74 -29.59 15.70
CA ASN A 588 10.62 -28.92 16.38
C ASN A 588 9.35 -29.13 15.55
N ARG A 589 9.03 -30.40 15.30
CA ARG A 589 7.74 -30.86 14.77
C ARG A 589 6.70 -30.78 15.88
N ARG A 590 6.07 -29.63 16.06
CA ARG A 590 4.72 -29.55 16.62
C ARG A 590 3.97 -28.47 15.84
N THR A 591 2.82 -28.85 15.27
CA THR A 591 1.69 -28.01 14.80
C THR A 591 1.51 -27.62 13.31
N TRP A 592 2.03 -28.33 12.31
CA TRP A 592 1.64 -28.04 10.92
C TRP A 592 1.33 -29.32 10.12
N ASN A 593 0.05 -29.51 9.82
CA ASN A 593 -0.48 -30.75 9.23
C ASN A 593 -0.29 -30.74 7.70
N HIS A 594 0.65 -31.57 7.23
CA HIS A 594 0.67 -32.21 5.91
C HIS A 594 0.80 -31.35 4.63
N GLY A 595 1.43 -30.17 4.65
CA GLY A 595 1.71 -29.40 3.42
C GLY A 595 2.79 -28.31 3.55
N PRO A 596 3.26 -27.73 2.43
CA PRO A 596 4.16 -26.57 2.45
C PRO A 596 3.46 -25.36 3.09
N GLU A 597 4.21 -24.56 3.85
CA GLU A 597 3.70 -23.33 4.46
C GLU A 597 3.57 -22.21 3.41
N GLU A 598 2.39 -21.57 3.37
CA GLU A 598 2.13 -20.41 2.53
C GLU A 598 2.34 -19.12 3.35
N LEU A 599 3.43 -18.42 3.06
CA LEU A 599 3.71 -17.09 3.56
C LEU A 599 2.94 -16.08 2.71
N VAL A 600 1.86 -15.53 3.28
CA VAL A 600 0.94 -14.66 2.55
C VAL A 600 1.36 -13.20 2.68
N VAL A 601 1.59 -12.57 1.54
CA VAL A 601 1.78 -11.12 1.43
C VAL A 601 0.43 -10.50 1.05
N ALA A 602 -0.19 -9.84 2.03
CA ALA A 602 -1.44 -9.11 1.90
C ALA A 602 -1.18 -7.83 1.11
N TYR A 603 -1.66 -7.72 -0.14
CA TYR A 603 -1.41 -6.54 -0.95
C TYR A 603 -2.65 -5.67 -1.17
N CYS A 604 -2.42 -4.37 -1.29
CA CYS A 604 -3.40 -3.37 -1.69
C CYS A 604 -2.69 -2.30 -2.57
N GLY A 605 -3.47 -1.49 -3.29
CA GLY A 605 -2.97 -0.34 -4.03
C GLY A 605 -3.29 -0.39 -5.52
N GLY A 606 -3.59 0.79 -6.07
CA GLY A 606 -4.13 0.91 -7.43
C GLY A 606 -3.22 0.39 -8.54
N VAL A 607 -1.88 0.36 -8.35
CA VAL A 607 -0.95 -0.14 -9.37
C VAL A 607 -0.99 -1.66 -9.42
N ILE A 608 -0.80 -2.35 -8.29
CA ILE A 608 -0.82 -3.81 -8.26
C ILE A 608 -2.19 -4.39 -8.59
N GLN A 609 -3.28 -3.68 -8.25
CA GLN A 609 -4.65 -4.13 -8.51
C GLN A 609 -5.11 -3.90 -9.95
N ASN A 610 -4.72 -2.77 -10.56
CA ASN A 610 -5.33 -2.34 -11.83
C ASN A 610 -4.36 -2.30 -13.01
N TYR A 611 -3.05 -2.21 -12.78
CA TYR A 611 -2.09 -2.15 -13.89
C TYR A 611 -1.95 -3.53 -14.54
N PRO A 612 -2.20 -3.69 -15.86
CA PRO A 612 -2.21 -4.99 -16.52
C PRO A 612 -0.95 -5.82 -16.25
N ARG A 613 -1.18 -7.05 -15.78
CA ARG A 613 -0.15 -8.07 -15.49
C ARG A 613 0.84 -7.70 -14.37
N TYR A 614 0.61 -6.64 -13.59
CA TYR A 614 1.56 -6.21 -12.56
C TYR A 614 1.76 -7.30 -11.49
N LYS A 615 0.67 -7.82 -10.92
CA LYS A 615 0.70 -8.86 -9.89
C LYS A 615 1.36 -10.13 -10.38
N GLU A 616 1.09 -10.55 -11.62
CA GLU A 616 1.67 -11.76 -12.22
C GLU A 616 3.17 -11.60 -12.47
N ASN A 617 3.61 -10.42 -12.91
CA ASN A 617 5.04 -10.13 -13.04
C ASN A 617 5.72 -10.12 -11.67
N LEU A 618 5.10 -9.47 -10.68
CA LEU A 618 5.61 -9.42 -9.32
C LEU A 618 5.74 -10.82 -8.72
N GLN A 619 4.69 -11.64 -8.77
CA GLN A 619 4.70 -13.03 -8.28
C GLN A 619 5.80 -13.84 -8.98
N ARG A 620 5.93 -13.73 -10.31
CA ARG A 620 6.96 -14.45 -11.05
C ARG A 620 8.37 -14.08 -10.61
N HIS A 621 8.63 -12.81 -10.31
CA HIS A 621 9.93 -12.38 -9.79
C HIS A 621 10.18 -12.91 -8.38
N ILE A 622 9.18 -12.89 -7.48
CA ILE A 622 9.27 -13.50 -6.16
C ILE A 622 9.61 -14.99 -6.27
N ASP A 623 8.91 -15.73 -7.12
CA ASP A 623 9.11 -17.17 -7.31
C ASP A 623 10.53 -17.45 -7.82
N ARG A 624 11.02 -16.68 -8.80
CA ARG A 624 12.39 -16.83 -9.34
C ARG A 624 13.45 -16.54 -8.30
N LEU A 625 13.29 -15.48 -7.50
CA LEU A 625 14.22 -15.14 -6.44
C LEU A 625 14.29 -16.23 -5.36
N LEU A 626 13.14 -16.80 -4.99
CA LEU A 626 13.07 -17.89 -4.02
C LEU A 626 13.73 -19.16 -4.57
N LEU A 627 13.49 -19.50 -5.84
CA LEU A 627 14.15 -20.62 -6.52
C LEU A 627 15.67 -20.43 -6.61
N HIS A 628 16.14 -19.20 -6.87
CA HIS A 628 17.57 -18.87 -6.91
C HIS A 628 18.25 -19.07 -5.56
N GLY A 629 17.58 -18.73 -4.46
CA GLY A 629 18.09 -18.95 -3.09
C GLY A 629 18.13 -20.42 -2.66
N GLY A 630 17.39 -21.28 -3.36
CA GLY A 630 17.28 -22.72 -3.08
C GLY A 630 16.14 -23.08 -2.12
N PRO A 631 16.03 -24.38 -1.78
CA PRO A 631 14.92 -24.89 -0.98
C PRO A 631 14.82 -24.23 0.40
N GLN A 632 13.62 -23.79 0.77
CA GLN A 632 13.34 -23.20 2.07
C GLN A 632 12.91 -24.26 3.09
N GLN A 633 13.26 -24.06 4.36
CA GLN A 633 12.83 -24.93 5.44
C GLN A 633 11.29 -25.00 5.50
N GLY A 634 10.73 -26.20 5.64
CA GLY A 634 9.28 -26.41 5.68
C GLY A 634 8.58 -26.25 4.32
N GLY A 635 9.33 -26.12 3.22
CA GLY A 635 8.75 -25.94 1.88
C GLY A 635 8.04 -24.60 1.71
N LYS A 636 8.45 -23.57 2.47
CA LYS A 636 7.84 -22.24 2.46
C LYS A 636 7.75 -21.67 1.05
N SER A 637 6.57 -21.12 0.73
CA SER A 637 6.30 -20.38 -0.51
C SER A 637 5.75 -19.00 -0.18
N ILE A 638 5.98 -18.02 -1.05
CA ILE A 638 5.50 -16.64 -0.86
C ILE A 638 4.36 -16.38 -1.84
N LEU A 639 3.18 -16.03 -1.34
CA LEU A 639 1.99 -15.82 -2.17
C LEU A 639 1.39 -14.43 -1.95
N LEU A 640 1.18 -13.72 -3.06
CA LEU A 640 0.46 -12.46 -3.06
C LEU A 640 -1.05 -12.69 -3.01
N ARG A 641 -1.72 -12.16 -1.99
CA ARG A 641 -3.18 -12.18 -1.89
C ARG A 641 -3.74 -10.76 -1.77
N GLU A 642 -4.73 -10.48 -2.60
CA GLU A 642 -5.37 -9.16 -2.62
C GLU A 642 -6.20 -8.93 -1.37
N VAL A 643 -6.15 -7.71 -0.87
CA VAL A 643 -7.08 -7.19 0.13
C VAL A 643 -7.71 -5.91 -0.42
N SER A 644 -8.79 -6.07 -1.19
CA SER A 644 -9.58 -4.94 -1.65
C SER A 644 -10.12 -4.21 -0.42
N ASP A 645 -9.87 -2.91 -0.32
CA ASP A 645 -10.28 -2.08 0.83
C ASP A 645 -9.65 -2.49 2.18
N GLY A 646 -8.46 -3.10 2.15
CA GLY A 646 -7.74 -3.50 3.36
C GLY A 646 -7.47 -2.36 4.36
N GLY A 647 -7.32 -1.12 3.86
CA GLY A 647 -7.15 0.06 4.70
C GLY A 647 -8.36 0.34 5.61
N ILE A 648 -9.59 0.26 5.07
CA ILE A 648 -10.82 0.54 5.83
C ILE A 648 -11.29 -0.69 6.63
N ILE A 649 -11.24 -1.89 6.03
CA ILE A 649 -11.62 -3.12 6.73
C ILE A 649 -10.67 -3.38 7.90
N GLY A 650 -9.37 -3.22 7.67
CA GLY A 650 -8.33 -3.46 8.66
C GLY A 650 -8.47 -2.64 9.92
N VAL A 651 -8.85 -1.37 9.81
CA VAL A 651 -9.05 -0.53 11.00
C VAL A 651 -10.37 -0.82 11.72
N GLY A 652 -11.40 -1.27 11.00
CA GLY A 652 -12.59 -1.85 11.63
C GLY A 652 -12.26 -3.12 12.43
N VAL A 653 -11.41 -3.99 11.87
CA VAL A 653 -10.88 -5.19 12.56
C VAL A 653 -10.09 -4.79 13.80
N LEU A 654 -9.14 -3.87 13.69
CA LEU A 654 -8.32 -3.43 14.82
C LEU A 654 -9.16 -2.79 15.93
N ALA A 655 -10.15 -1.95 15.58
CA ALA A 655 -11.10 -1.42 16.54
C ALA A 655 -11.86 -2.55 17.27
N GLY A 656 -12.27 -3.59 16.54
CA GLY A 656 -12.88 -4.79 17.13
C GLY A 656 -11.93 -5.58 18.04
N SER A 657 -10.67 -5.76 17.65
CA SER A 657 -9.66 -6.45 18.47
C SER A 657 -9.39 -5.73 19.79
N VAL A 658 -9.38 -4.39 19.79
CA VAL A 658 -9.25 -3.57 21.00
C VAL A 658 -10.46 -3.72 21.90
N MET A 659 -11.67 -3.61 21.35
CA MET A 659 -12.92 -3.71 22.12
C MET A 659 -13.21 -5.13 22.61
N GLY A 660 -12.75 -6.15 21.88
CA GLY A 660 -12.83 -7.56 22.26
C GLY A 660 -11.85 -7.97 23.37
N ARG A 661 -11.03 -7.03 23.90
CA ARG A 661 -10.06 -7.23 24.98
C ARG A 661 -9.07 -8.37 24.70
N ILE A 662 -8.49 -8.41 23.51
CA ILE A 662 -7.33 -9.29 23.27
C ILE A 662 -6.18 -8.80 24.17
N GLU A 663 -5.82 -9.60 25.17
CA GLU A 663 -4.69 -9.32 26.07
C GLU A 663 -3.41 -9.12 25.25
N GLY A 664 -2.67 -8.04 25.56
CA GLY A 664 -1.34 -7.79 25.01
C GLY A 664 -1.18 -6.58 24.08
N ILE A 665 -2.25 -5.95 23.60
CA ILE A 665 -2.14 -4.61 22.96
C ILE A 665 -1.67 -3.59 24.01
N VAL A 666 -0.50 -2.98 23.82
CA VAL A 666 0.05 -1.98 24.74
C VAL A 666 -0.86 -0.74 24.75
N GLY A 667 -1.41 -0.41 25.92
CA GLY A 667 -2.38 0.68 26.11
C GLY A 667 -3.84 0.26 26.25
N SER A 668 -4.18 -1.04 26.20
CA SER A 668 -5.56 -1.53 26.40
C SER A 668 -6.09 -1.38 27.84
N LYS A 669 -5.30 -0.86 28.78
CA LYS A 669 -5.69 -0.66 30.19
C LYS A 669 -6.43 0.66 30.48
N LEU A 670 -6.83 1.42 29.45
CA LEU A 670 -7.73 2.57 29.61
C LEU A 670 -9.22 2.17 29.78
N TYR A 671 -9.54 0.89 29.96
CA TYR A 671 -10.91 0.36 29.99
C TYR A 671 -11.34 -0.21 31.35
N ASP A 672 -10.88 0.40 32.45
CA ASP A 672 -11.52 0.26 33.76
C ASP A 672 -12.50 1.42 33.99
N THR A 673 -13.74 1.23 33.55
CA THR A 673 -14.94 1.87 34.10
C THR A 673 -16.09 0.89 34.05
#